data_AF-A0A358DZW7-F1
#
_entry.id   AF-A0A358DZW7-F1
#
_cell.length_a   1.000
_cell.length_b   1.000
_cell.length_c   1.000
_cell.angle_alpha   90.00
_cell.angle_beta   90.00
_cell.angle_gamma   90.00
#
_symmetry.space_group_name_H-M   'P 1'
#
loop_
_entity.id
_entity.type
_entity.pdbx_description
1 polymer ?
#
loop_
_entity_poly.entity_id
_entity_poly.type
_entity_poly.pdbx_seq_one_letter_code
_entity_poly.pdbx_strand_id
1 'polypeptide(L)'
;MALKKLSVLQLTILGTACLFISIMFLAYKDISASRDVLSSANRDIKLVTIITAVERVAHHHAVERGLTAGFLGNPSDASRNKVISQRKKADAAVEKVNSIMDSDWSESPSISVILSPVLALLNEKAEVRKQVDEANGKHAFTHYSNLNKRALNATNALTMLVNAPDAKRALSQALLFAQAKEKMGQRRGKVNAVLAARRISNPVSQQIAAYTNETQYIEEKLLLNLDGDPLMRFKALMNSGTSQQITQIVNDVTSDNPDFSTLPTNTEWFAMATEQIGGIAGLLSERFDYVVNNVNAKANRANTNLVVTFVAIVLLTLFIFVIYRTLHGIITQQLNKLVANLDKIAKEGDLTIDLSMSTKNELGEISRSVNATILALRDLVRGLGQSILTSTRLSNQLEDSSGEMLEDAGKTQQLTANIASAIEQVAATSREIAKAAVDTLSASKQLDGLAEQSLMANDKIRHSMEVLSNDIKGVQQNAADMEQQVTEIGSILDTINSLSDQTNLLALNAAIEAARAGEHGRGFAVVADEVRKLAQSSRASSDKISSLLSNLKDASVIVVADINKNVASITNSMEVTNEGRSTAEKVKEAATNVEGMANTMSSSAEQQSATTLEIAQDVVNVEEAARHEVNIATHLSELSGEMKENNLLLQRTIDGFKVDNE
;
A
#
# COMPACT_ATOMS: atom_id res chain seq x y z
N MET A 1 13.08 -33.76 4.15
CA MET A 1 14.45 -33.20 4.19
C MET A 1 14.44 -31.89 3.42
N ALA A 2 14.28 -30.77 4.14
CA ALA A 2 14.12 -29.46 3.54
C ALA A 2 15.45 -28.99 2.92
N LEU A 3 15.48 -28.79 1.60
CA LEU A 3 16.52 -27.98 0.97
C LEU A 3 16.42 -26.58 1.58
N LYS A 4 17.30 -26.26 2.55
CA LYS A 4 17.53 -24.89 3.00
C LYS A 4 17.78 -24.07 1.74
N LYS A 5 16.86 -23.15 1.41
CA LYS A 5 17.01 -22.23 0.28
C LYS A 5 18.34 -21.50 0.46
N LEU A 6 19.31 -21.83 -0.39
CA LEU A 6 20.59 -21.13 -0.44
C LEU A 6 20.28 -19.64 -0.64
N SER A 7 20.89 -18.78 0.18
CA SER A 7 20.72 -17.34 -0.01
C SER A 7 21.24 -16.94 -1.40
N VAL A 8 20.76 -15.81 -1.94
CA VAL A 8 21.26 -15.27 -3.22
C VAL A 8 22.80 -15.16 -3.22
N LEU A 9 23.38 -14.86 -2.06
CA LEU A 9 24.84 -14.85 -1.86
C LEU A 9 25.46 -16.24 -2.00
N GLN A 10 24.82 -17.29 -1.48
CA GLN A 10 25.32 -18.66 -1.61
C GLN A 10 25.17 -19.20 -3.04
N LEU A 11 24.11 -18.82 -3.76
CA LEU A 11 23.94 -19.16 -5.19
C LEU A 11 24.99 -18.46 -6.07
N THR A 12 25.29 -17.18 -5.80
CA THR A 12 26.35 -16.47 -6.52
C THR A 12 27.74 -17.01 -6.20
N ILE A 13 28.00 -17.45 -4.95
CA ILE A 13 29.24 -18.16 -4.58
C ILE A 13 29.34 -19.49 -5.34
N LEU A 14 28.26 -20.26 -5.42
CA LEU A 14 28.28 -21.54 -6.13
C LEU A 14 28.54 -21.35 -7.63
N GLY A 15 27.89 -20.37 -8.25
CA GLY A 15 28.09 -20.05 -9.67
C GLY A 15 29.50 -19.56 -9.99
N THR A 16 30.04 -18.67 -9.16
CA THR A 16 31.42 -18.16 -9.32
C THR A 16 32.48 -19.23 -9.06
N ALA A 17 32.25 -20.12 -8.09
CA ALA A 17 33.14 -21.25 -7.82
C ALA A 17 33.19 -22.25 -8.99
N CYS A 18 32.05 -22.59 -9.59
CA CYS A 18 32.01 -23.49 -10.76
C CYS A 18 32.74 -22.91 -11.98
N LEU A 19 32.57 -21.60 -12.25
CA LEU A 19 33.32 -20.90 -13.28
C LEU A 19 34.82 -20.89 -13.00
N PHE A 20 35.21 -20.62 -11.76
CA PHE A 20 36.61 -20.60 -11.34
C PHE A 20 37.29 -21.96 -11.53
N ILE A 21 36.63 -23.06 -11.10
CA ILE A 21 37.14 -24.43 -11.28
C ILE A 21 37.32 -24.77 -12.75
N SER A 22 36.36 -24.40 -13.61
CA SER A 22 36.43 -24.65 -15.05
C SER A 22 37.61 -23.93 -15.71
N ILE A 23 37.84 -22.68 -15.31
CA ILE A 23 38.96 -21.88 -15.82
C ILE A 23 40.30 -22.41 -15.32
N MET A 24 40.39 -22.82 -14.05
CA MET A 24 41.60 -23.45 -13.50
C MET A 24 41.94 -24.76 -14.21
N PHE A 25 40.93 -25.56 -14.58
CA PHE A 25 41.13 -26.77 -15.35
C PHE A 25 41.69 -26.49 -16.76
N LEU A 26 41.15 -25.50 -17.47
CA LEU A 26 41.66 -25.10 -18.79
C LEU A 26 43.09 -24.54 -18.70
N ALA A 27 43.37 -23.72 -17.70
CA ALA A 27 44.71 -23.19 -17.42
C ALA A 27 45.71 -24.32 -17.14
N TYR A 28 45.33 -25.31 -16.32
CA TYR A 28 46.16 -26.47 -16.06
C TYR A 28 46.48 -27.24 -17.35
N LYS A 29 45.48 -27.48 -18.20
CA LYS A 29 45.67 -28.16 -19.49
C LYS A 29 46.63 -27.40 -20.41
N ASP A 30 46.49 -26.08 -20.50
CA ASP A 30 47.36 -25.23 -21.32
C ASP A 30 48.81 -25.17 -20.80
N ILE A 31 48.97 -25.06 -19.48
CA ILE A 31 50.29 -25.11 -18.82
C ILE A 31 50.95 -26.47 -19.04
N SER A 32 50.21 -27.57 -18.88
CA SER A 32 50.73 -28.92 -19.12
C SER A 32 51.21 -29.07 -20.57
N ALA A 33 50.37 -28.68 -21.55
CA ALA A 33 50.73 -28.75 -22.96
C ALA A 33 51.95 -27.88 -23.29
N SER A 34 52.02 -26.65 -22.79
CA SER A 34 53.15 -25.75 -23.03
C SER A 34 54.45 -26.24 -22.36
N ARG A 35 54.36 -26.89 -21.18
CA ARG A 35 55.50 -27.55 -20.53
C ARG A 35 56.02 -28.73 -21.35
N ASP A 36 55.13 -29.56 -21.88
CA ASP A 36 55.52 -30.70 -22.71
C ASP A 36 56.22 -30.23 -24.00
N VAL A 37 55.70 -29.17 -24.64
CA VAL A 37 56.33 -28.56 -25.82
C VAL A 37 57.69 -27.97 -25.47
N LEU A 38 57.82 -27.26 -24.34
CA LEU A 38 59.10 -26.67 -23.91
C LEU A 38 60.15 -27.76 -23.60
N SER A 39 59.76 -28.81 -22.88
CA SER A 39 60.62 -29.95 -22.56
C SER A 39 61.12 -30.64 -23.83
N SER A 40 60.20 -30.90 -24.78
CA SER A 40 60.53 -31.50 -26.06
C SER A 40 61.45 -30.61 -26.91
N ALA A 41 61.18 -29.30 -26.97
CA ALA A 41 62.01 -28.33 -27.70
C ALA A 41 63.43 -28.21 -27.10
N ASN A 42 63.56 -28.23 -25.77
CA ASN A 42 64.86 -28.22 -25.10
C ASN A 42 65.68 -29.49 -25.40
N ARG A 43 65.02 -30.64 -25.44
CA ARG A 43 65.66 -31.90 -25.86
C ARG A 43 66.12 -31.83 -27.32
N ASP A 44 65.30 -31.27 -28.20
CA ASP A 44 65.66 -31.06 -29.62
C ASP A 44 66.85 -30.10 -29.77
N ILE A 45 66.93 -29.02 -28.98
CA ILE A 45 68.09 -28.12 -28.95
C ILE A 45 69.38 -28.89 -28.60
N LYS A 46 69.33 -29.73 -27.56
CA LYS A 46 70.48 -30.57 -27.16
C LYS A 46 70.86 -31.55 -28.27
N LEU A 47 69.88 -32.17 -28.93
CA LEU A 47 70.12 -33.10 -30.04
C LEU A 47 70.74 -32.40 -31.25
N VAL A 48 70.19 -31.26 -31.67
CA VAL A 48 70.75 -30.45 -32.77
C VAL A 48 72.20 -30.04 -32.45
N THR A 49 72.47 -29.67 -31.20
CA THR A 49 73.81 -29.26 -30.76
C THR A 49 74.84 -30.39 -30.91
N ILE A 50 74.51 -31.61 -30.49
CA ILE A 50 75.40 -32.77 -30.67
C ILE A 50 75.51 -33.19 -32.15
N ILE A 51 74.40 -33.12 -32.92
CA ILE A 51 74.38 -33.41 -34.37
C ILE A 51 75.34 -32.48 -35.12
N THR A 52 75.28 -31.17 -34.85
CA THR A 52 76.18 -30.17 -35.45
C THR A 52 77.63 -30.40 -35.03
N ALA A 53 77.88 -30.77 -33.76
CA ALA A 53 79.24 -31.08 -33.30
C ALA A 53 79.84 -32.31 -34.01
N VAL A 54 79.05 -33.37 -34.19
CA VAL A 54 79.45 -34.60 -34.88
C VAL A 54 79.66 -34.35 -36.38
N GLU A 55 78.82 -33.53 -37.02
CA GLU A 55 79.05 -33.10 -38.41
C GLU A 55 80.36 -32.33 -38.55
N ARG A 56 80.70 -31.45 -37.60
CA ARG A 56 81.99 -30.74 -37.60
C ARG A 56 83.18 -31.67 -37.46
N VAL A 57 83.06 -32.76 -36.70
CA VAL A 57 84.07 -33.83 -36.66
C VAL A 57 84.24 -34.44 -38.05
N ALA A 58 83.14 -34.78 -38.71
CA ALA A 58 83.11 -35.26 -40.09
C ALA A 58 83.82 -34.27 -41.05
N HIS A 59 83.42 -33.00 -41.01
CA HIS A 59 83.96 -31.94 -41.85
C HIS A 59 85.48 -31.74 -41.65
N HIS A 60 85.93 -31.56 -40.41
CA HIS A 60 87.33 -31.23 -40.16
C HIS A 60 88.28 -32.41 -40.43
N HIS A 61 87.83 -33.66 -40.22
CA HIS A 61 88.63 -34.83 -40.58
C HIS A 61 88.59 -35.11 -42.10
N ALA A 62 87.54 -34.71 -42.82
CA ALA A 62 87.55 -34.72 -44.29
C ALA A 62 88.53 -33.70 -44.88
N VAL A 63 88.68 -32.52 -44.26
CA VAL A 63 89.70 -31.53 -44.64
C VAL A 63 91.09 -32.04 -44.26
N GLU A 64 91.26 -32.62 -43.06
CA GLU A 64 92.53 -33.24 -42.64
C GLU A 64 92.97 -34.34 -43.61
N ARG A 65 92.03 -35.19 -44.06
CA ARG A 65 92.29 -36.20 -45.10
C ARG A 65 92.83 -35.58 -46.38
N GLY A 66 92.20 -34.51 -46.86
CA GLY A 66 92.61 -33.83 -48.10
C GLY A 66 94.01 -33.23 -48.00
N LEU A 67 94.30 -32.54 -46.91
CA LEU A 67 95.62 -31.96 -46.65
C LEU A 67 96.70 -33.03 -46.42
N THR A 68 96.34 -34.14 -45.75
CA THR A 68 97.21 -35.30 -45.54
C THR A 68 97.57 -35.96 -46.87
N ALA A 69 96.59 -36.17 -47.76
CA ALA A 69 96.85 -36.71 -49.10
C ALA A 69 97.76 -35.79 -49.93
N GLY A 70 97.56 -34.46 -49.84
CA GLY A 70 98.43 -33.48 -50.47
C GLY A 70 99.85 -33.49 -49.92
N PHE A 71 100.01 -33.58 -48.58
CA PHE A 71 101.31 -33.69 -47.93
C PHE A 71 102.05 -34.97 -48.31
N LEU A 72 101.40 -36.13 -48.30
CA LEU A 72 102.02 -37.41 -48.69
C LEU A 72 102.36 -37.48 -50.19
N GLY A 73 101.61 -36.76 -51.04
CA GLY A 73 101.87 -36.68 -52.48
C GLY A 73 103.01 -35.72 -52.86
N ASN A 74 103.19 -34.63 -52.12
CA ASN A 74 104.29 -33.68 -52.29
C ASN A 74 104.71 -33.08 -50.92
N PRO A 75 105.61 -33.77 -50.18
CA PRO A 75 106.01 -33.35 -48.85
C PRO A 75 106.78 -32.03 -48.86
N SER A 76 106.28 -31.02 -48.13
CA SER A 76 106.93 -29.72 -47.92
C SER A 76 106.59 -29.17 -46.54
N ASP A 77 107.40 -28.26 -46.01
CA ASP A 77 107.09 -27.60 -44.72
C ASP A 77 105.76 -26.84 -44.76
N ALA A 78 105.44 -26.23 -45.91
CA ALA A 78 104.17 -25.56 -46.13
C ALA A 78 102.97 -26.52 -46.08
N SER A 79 103.06 -27.70 -46.69
CA SER A 79 102.00 -28.72 -46.62
C SER A 79 101.91 -29.38 -45.25
N ARG A 80 103.03 -29.59 -44.55
CA ARG A 80 103.06 -30.07 -43.15
C ARG A 80 102.37 -29.09 -42.20
N ASN A 81 102.68 -27.80 -42.29
CA ASN A 81 102.06 -26.75 -41.46
C ASN A 81 100.54 -26.64 -41.66
N LYS A 82 100.06 -26.81 -42.90
CA LYS A 82 98.62 -26.86 -43.20
C LYS A 82 97.93 -28.04 -42.52
N VAL A 83 98.55 -29.23 -42.54
CA VAL A 83 98.04 -30.42 -41.83
C VAL A 83 97.99 -30.16 -40.32
N ILE A 84 99.09 -29.70 -39.71
CA ILE A 84 99.15 -29.43 -38.25
C ILE A 84 98.11 -28.39 -37.83
N SER A 85 97.92 -27.32 -38.61
CA SER A 85 96.89 -26.31 -38.34
C SER A 85 95.48 -26.91 -38.40
N GLN A 86 95.21 -27.79 -39.37
CA GLN A 86 93.92 -28.46 -39.47
C GLN A 86 93.68 -29.48 -38.35
N ARG A 87 94.73 -30.16 -37.87
CA ARG A 87 94.64 -31.08 -36.71
C ARG A 87 94.07 -30.38 -35.48
N LYS A 88 94.51 -29.15 -35.19
CA LYS A 88 93.98 -28.35 -34.06
C LYS A 88 92.47 -28.14 -34.18
N LYS A 89 91.97 -27.86 -35.39
CA LYS A 89 90.52 -27.69 -35.65
C LYS A 89 89.76 -29.01 -35.51
N ALA A 90 90.34 -30.10 -36.00
CA ALA A 90 89.78 -31.43 -35.87
C ALA A 90 89.71 -31.89 -34.41
N ASP A 91 90.73 -31.58 -33.61
CA ASP A 91 90.79 -31.92 -32.17
C ASP A 91 89.78 -31.10 -31.36
N ALA A 92 89.68 -29.80 -31.62
CA ALA A 92 88.67 -28.95 -30.99
C ALA A 92 87.22 -29.43 -31.28
N ALA A 93 86.97 -29.98 -32.48
CA ALA A 93 85.67 -30.55 -32.80
C ALA A 93 85.37 -31.82 -31.99
N VAL A 94 86.39 -32.66 -31.74
CA VAL A 94 86.26 -33.86 -30.90
C VAL A 94 86.05 -33.50 -29.45
N GLU A 95 86.83 -32.55 -28.91
CA GLU A 95 86.64 -32.02 -27.56
C GLU A 95 85.23 -31.46 -27.37
N LYS A 96 84.69 -30.77 -28.39
CA LYS A 96 83.32 -30.26 -28.33
C LYS A 96 82.30 -31.39 -28.23
N VAL A 97 82.44 -32.46 -29.02
CA VAL A 97 81.58 -33.65 -28.92
C VAL A 97 81.66 -34.29 -27.53
N ASN A 98 82.87 -34.49 -26.99
CA ASN A 98 83.06 -35.06 -25.66
C ASN A 98 82.43 -34.17 -24.58
N SER A 99 82.63 -32.85 -24.65
CA SER A 99 82.05 -31.91 -23.68
C SER A 99 80.51 -31.95 -23.66
N ILE A 100 79.87 -32.07 -24.81
CA ILE A 100 78.40 -32.17 -24.92
C ILE A 100 77.93 -33.53 -24.41
N MET A 101 78.70 -34.59 -24.67
CA MET A 101 78.41 -35.92 -24.13
C MET A 101 78.45 -35.93 -22.61
N ASP A 102 79.47 -35.33 -22.00
CA ASP A 102 79.61 -35.28 -20.55
C ASP A 102 78.56 -34.37 -19.89
N SER A 103 78.18 -33.26 -20.54
CA SER A 103 77.23 -32.29 -19.97
C SER A 103 75.76 -32.67 -20.17
N ASP A 104 75.37 -33.03 -21.40
CA ASP A 104 73.97 -33.16 -21.79
C ASP A 104 73.50 -34.61 -21.94
N TRP A 105 74.43 -35.56 -22.10
CA TRP A 105 74.12 -36.94 -22.48
C TRP A 105 74.88 -38.01 -21.68
N SER A 106 75.43 -37.67 -20.52
CA SER A 106 76.26 -38.56 -19.69
C SER A 106 75.54 -39.85 -19.31
N GLU A 107 74.22 -39.76 -19.12
CA GLU A 107 73.35 -40.86 -18.73
C GLU A 107 72.51 -41.42 -19.89
N SER A 108 72.80 -41.09 -21.16
CA SER A 108 71.98 -41.52 -22.29
C SER A 108 72.56 -42.72 -23.04
N PRO A 109 72.01 -43.94 -22.87
CA PRO A 109 72.55 -45.13 -23.53
C PRO A 109 72.41 -45.06 -25.05
N SER A 110 71.31 -44.50 -25.55
CA SER A 110 71.03 -44.40 -26.99
C SER A 110 72.04 -43.52 -27.73
N ILE A 111 72.41 -42.37 -27.15
CA ILE A 111 73.37 -41.44 -27.77
C ILE A 111 74.78 -42.06 -27.73
N SER A 112 75.16 -42.67 -26.61
CA SER A 112 76.43 -43.37 -26.46
C SER A 112 76.60 -44.50 -27.49
N VAL A 113 75.56 -45.32 -27.70
CA VAL A 113 75.57 -46.39 -28.72
C VAL A 113 75.75 -45.82 -30.14
N ILE A 114 75.08 -44.71 -30.46
CA ILE A 114 75.19 -44.08 -31.79
C ILE A 114 76.60 -43.53 -32.04
N LEU A 115 77.25 -42.94 -31.03
CA LEU A 115 78.58 -42.33 -31.17
C LEU A 115 79.75 -43.30 -31.00
N SER A 116 79.54 -44.46 -30.37
CA SER A 116 80.59 -45.45 -30.10
C SER A 116 81.45 -45.81 -31.35
N PRO A 117 80.87 -46.07 -32.55
CA PRO A 117 81.68 -46.34 -33.75
C PRO A 117 82.54 -45.14 -34.22
N VAL A 118 82.14 -43.92 -33.90
CA VAL A 118 82.89 -42.70 -34.23
C VAL A 118 84.04 -42.54 -33.23
N LEU A 119 83.75 -42.69 -31.93
CA LEU A 119 84.73 -42.58 -30.85
C LEU A 119 85.84 -43.64 -30.97
N ALA A 120 85.50 -44.87 -31.36
CA ALA A 120 86.48 -45.93 -31.61
C ALA A 120 87.52 -45.53 -32.66
N LEU A 121 87.08 -44.98 -33.80
CA LEU A 121 88.00 -44.50 -34.85
C LEU A 121 88.78 -43.25 -34.41
N LEU A 122 88.19 -42.37 -33.61
CA LEU A 122 88.88 -41.20 -33.08
C LEU A 122 90.05 -41.57 -32.15
N ASN A 123 89.95 -42.70 -31.42
CA ASN A 123 91.02 -43.19 -30.56
C ASN A 123 92.25 -43.67 -31.35
N GLU A 124 92.06 -44.18 -32.57
CA GLU A 124 93.16 -44.63 -33.45
C GLU A 124 93.87 -43.46 -34.18
N LYS A 125 93.31 -42.24 -34.13
CA LYS A 125 93.79 -41.07 -34.89
C LYS A 125 95.25 -40.72 -34.58
N ALA A 126 95.69 -40.85 -33.33
CA ALA A 126 97.06 -40.49 -32.93
C ALA A 126 98.10 -41.34 -33.68
N GLU A 127 97.86 -42.64 -33.81
CA GLU A 127 98.71 -43.57 -34.54
C GLU A 127 98.70 -43.29 -36.04
N VAL A 128 97.53 -43.01 -36.62
CA VAL A 128 97.42 -42.62 -38.04
C VAL A 128 98.19 -41.33 -38.33
N ARG A 129 98.11 -40.33 -37.44
CA ARG A 129 98.85 -39.07 -37.58
C ARG A 129 100.36 -39.28 -37.49
N LYS A 130 100.83 -40.16 -36.61
CA LYS A 130 102.24 -40.54 -36.50
C LYS A 130 102.76 -41.14 -37.81
N GLN A 131 102.02 -42.10 -38.39
CA GLN A 131 102.37 -42.69 -39.69
C GLN A 131 102.40 -41.66 -40.82
N VAL A 132 101.50 -40.68 -40.80
CA VAL A 132 101.49 -39.56 -41.75
C VAL A 132 102.73 -38.69 -41.58
N ASP A 133 103.13 -38.37 -40.35
CA ASP A 133 104.27 -37.48 -40.06
C ASP A 133 105.62 -38.11 -40.47
N GLU A 134 105.69 -39.45 -40.42
CA GLU A 134 106.78 -40.32 -40.92
C GLU A 134 106.71 -40.55 -42.45
N ALA A 135 105.77 -39.91 -43.16
CA ALA A 135 105.51 -40.06 -44.59
C ALA A 135 105.13 -41.49 -45.06
N ASN A 136 104.71 -42.37 -44.13
CA ASN A 136 104.28 -43.75 -44.40
C ASN A 136 102.77 -43.96 -44.19
N GLY A 137 101.97 -42.90 -44.34
CA GLY A 137 100.54 -42.89 -44.04
C GLY A 137 99.63 -43.55 -45.09
N LYS A 138 99.96 -44.73 -45.63
CA LYS A 138 99.18 -45.41 -46.69
C LYS A 138 97.71 -45.66 -46.30
N HIS A 139 97.43 -45.83 -45.00
CA HIS A 139 96.08 -46.09 -44.48
C HIS A 139 95.31 -44.83 -44.07
N ALA A 140 95.94 -43.65 -44.03
CA ALA A 140 95.32 -42.42 -43.54
C ALA A 140 94.08 -42.01 -44.34
N PHE A 141 94.12 -42.19 -45.68
CA PHE A 141 92.97 -41.89 -46.53
C PHE A 141 91.75 -42.76 -46.19
N THR A 142 91.96 -44.07 -46.01
CA THR A 142 90.89 -45.02 -45.67
C THR A 142 90.36 -44.77 -44.27
N HIS A 143 91.24 -44.55 -43.29
CA HIS A 143 90.86 -44.27 -41.91
C HIS A 143 89.97 -43.01 -41.82
N TYR A 144 90.41 -41.86 -42.36
CA TYR A 144 89.61 -40.63 -42.30
C TYR A 144 88.32 -40.73 -43.11
N SER A 145 88.30 -41.49 -44.21
CA SER A 145 87.08 -41.72 -44.98
C SER A 145 86.07 -42.58 -44.20
N ASN A 146 86.54 -43.58 -43.46
CA ASN A 146 85.70 -44.38 -42.57
C ASN A 146 85.20 -43.54 -41.39
N LEU A 147 86.06 -42.73 -40.77
CA LEU A 147 85.67 -41.82 -39.69
C LEU A 147 84.58 -40.86 -40.14
N ASN A 148 84.77 -40.21 -41.29
CA ASN A 148 83.77 -39.28 -41.84
C ASN A 148 82.44 -39.99 -42.14
N LYS A 149 82.49 -41.18 -42.77
CA LYS A 149 81.29 -42.00 -43.02
C LYS A 149 80.57 -42.38 -41.72
N ARG A 150 81.30 -42.81 -40.68
CA ARG A 150 80.72 -43.15 -39.38
C ARG A 150 80.13 -41.93 -38.68
N ALA A 151 80.80 -40.77 -38.75
CA ALA A 151 80.31 -39.52 -38.20
C ALA A 151 79.00 -39.09 -38.89
N LEU A 152 78.94 -39.09 -40.22
CA LEU A 152 77.70 -38.76 -40.95
C LEU A 152 76.56 -39.76 -40.68
N ASN A 153 76.87 -41.06 -40.55
CA ASN A 153 75.87 -42.06 -40.17
C ASN A 153 75.35 -41.83 -38.74
N ALA A 154 76.22 -41.43 -37.82
CA ALA A 154 75.82 -41.06 -36.47
C ALA A 154 74.94 -39.79 -36.47
N THR A 155 75.31 -38.76 -37.23
CA THR A 155 74.48 -37.56 -37.46
C THR A 155 73.08 -37.94 -37.98
N ASN A 156 72.98 -38.91 -38.90
CA ASN A 156 71.68 -39.42 -39.40
C ASN A 156 70.85 -40.10 -38.30
N ALA A 157 71.46 -41.01 -37.54
CA ALA A 157 70.78 -41.72 -36.46
C ALA A 157 70.31 -40.76 -35.36
N LEU A 158 71.13 -39.78 -35.00
CA LEU A 158 70.76 -38.72 -34.06
C LEU A 158 69.60 -37.85 -34.58
N THR A 159 69.57 -37.56 -35.89
CA THR A 159 68.47 -36.82 -36.53
C THR A 159 67.13 -37.55 -36.38
N MET A 160 67.13 -38.89 -36.34
CA MET A 160 65.90 -39.66 -36.14
C MET A 160 65.29 -39.46 -34.74
N LEU A 161 66.10 -39.09 -33.75
CA LEU A 161 65.69 -38.83 -32.36
C LEU A 161 65.09 -37.43 -32.15
N VAL A 162 65.22 -36.53 -33.13
CA VAL A 162 64.65 -35.17 -33.06
C VAL A 162 63.13 -35.25 -33.21
N ASN A 163 62.40 -34.62 -32.29
CA ASN A 163 60.94 -34.66 -32.24
C ASN A 163 60.30 -33.63 -33.16
N ALA A 164 60.87 -32.42 -33.27
CA ALA A 164 60.36 -31.36 -34.12
C ALA A 164 60.40 -31.78 -35.61
N PRO A 165 59.25 -31.94 -36.28
CA PRO A 165 59.20 -32.45 -37.66
C PRO A 165 59.94 -31.57 -38.66
N ASP A 166 59.83 -30.25 -38.50
CA ASP A 166 60.48 -29.27 -39.40
C ASP A 166 62.00 -29.25 -39.20
N ALA A 167 62.46 -29.33 -37.94
CA ALA A 167 63.87 -29.47 -37.62
C ALA A 167 64.44 -30.78 -38.19
N LYS A 168 63.72 -31.90 -38.02
CA LYS A 168 64.09 -33.22 -38.55
C LYS A 168 64.17 -33.21 -40.08
N ARG A 169 63.22 -32.57 -40.77
CA ARG A 169 63.24 -32.41 -42.23
C ARG A 169 64.46 -31.59 -42.67
N ALA A 170 64.69 -30.43 -42.05
CA ALA A 170 65.80 -29.56 -42.41
C ALA A 170 67.18 -30.16 -42.08
N LEU A 171 67.31 -30.91 -40.98
CA LEU A 171 68.50 -31.72 -40.68
C LEU A 171 68.73 -32.82 -41.70
N SER A 172 67.68 -33.48 -42.18
CA SER A 172 67.80 -34.51 -43.21
C SER A 172 68.31 -33.91 -44.53
N GLN A 173 67.86 -32.72 -44.89
CA GLN A 173 68.37 -31.96 -46.04
C GLN A 173 69.84 -31.53 -45.82
N ALA A 174 70.17 -31.02 -44.63
CA ALA A 174 71.55 -30.67 -44.26
C ALA A 174 72.47 -31.90 -44.39
N LEU A 175 72.03 -33.07 -43.92
CA LEU A 175 72.83 -34.29 -44.04
C LEU A 175 73.04 -34.71 -45.49
N LEU A 176 72.04 -34.56 -46.37
CA LEU A 176 72.21 -34.79 -47.81
C LEU A 176 73.26 -33.85 -48.41
N PHE A 177 73.27 -32.57 -48.03
CA PHE A 177 74.34 -31.64 -48.44
C PHE A 177 75.71 -32.06 -47.90
N ALA A 178 75.81 -32.53 -46.66
CA ALA A 178 77.06 -33.03 -46.08
C ALA A 178 77.57 -34.29 -46.81
N GLN A 179 76.67 -35.19 -47.21
CA GLN A 179 76.99 -36.37 -48.02
C GLN A 179 77.45 -35.98 -49.43
N ALA A 180 76.75 -35.06 -50.10
CA ALA A 180 77.14 -34.53 -51.41
C ALA A 180 78.54 -33.90 -51.35
N LYS A 181 78.76 -33.02 -50.36
CA LYS A 181 80.05 -32.38 -50.07
C LYS A 181 81.18 -33.40 -49.91
N GLU A 182 80.92 -34.50 -49.20
CA GLU A 182 81.91 -35.57 -49.03
C GLU A 182 82.23 -36.29 -50.35
N LYS A 183 81.20 -36.68 -51.13
CA LYS A 183 81.40 -37.37 -52.41
C LYS A 183 82.09 -36.50 -53.45
N MET A 184 81.70 -35.23 -53.53
CA MET A 184 82.39 -34.22 -54.33
C MET A 184 83.85 -34.04 -53.88
N GLY A 185 84.12 -34.06 -52.58
CA GLY A 185 85.49 -34.01 -52.03
C GLY A 185 86.35 -35.22 -52.42
N GLN A 186 85.77 -36.43 -52.40
CA GLN A 186 86.43 -37.66 -52.84
C GLN A 186 86.70 -37.65 -54.35
N ARG A 187 85.71 -37.25 -55.16
CA ARG A 187 85.84 -37.03 -56.61
C ARG A 187 86.95 -36.02 -56.92
N ARG A 188 86.92 -34.84 -56.27
CA ARG A 188 87.94 -33.79 -56.41
C ARG A 188 89.34 -34.35 -56.20
N GLY A 189 89.56 -35.09 -55.10
CA GLY A 189 90.87 -35.65 -54.78
C GLY A 189 91.38 -36.65 -55.83
N LYS A 190 90.51 -37.53 -56.33
CA LYS A 190 90.88 -38.54 -57.34
C LYS A 190 91.15 -37.94 -58.71
N VAL A 191 90.28 -37.05 -59.19
CA VAL A 191 90.48 -36.34 -60.46
C VAL A 191 91.74 -35.47 -60.39
N ASN A 192 91.99 -34.79 -59.27
CA ASN A 192 93.20 -33.99 -59.08
C ASN A 192 94.48 -34.85 -59.18
N ALA A 193 94.47 -36.07 -58.65
CA ALA A 193 95.58 -37.00 -58.78
C ALA A 193 95.79 -37.48 -60.23
N VAL A 194 94.71 -37.71 -60.98
CA VAL A 194 94.76 -38.09 -62.41
C VAL A 194 95.32 -36.95 -63.26
N LEU A 195 94.86 -35.72 -63.07
CA LEU A 195 95.35 -34.54 -63.80
C LEU A 195 96.82 -34.25 -63.48
N ALA A 196 97.24 -34.42 -62.22
CA ALA A 196 98.64 -34.26 -61.81
C ALA A 196 99.55 -35.34 -62.42
N ALA A 197 99.07 -36.58 -62.53
CA ALA A 197 99.82 -37.69 -63.10
C ALA A 197 99.74 -37.79 -64.63
N ARG A 198 98.81 -37.05 -65.27
CA ARG A 198 98.46 -37.12 -66.70
C ARG A 198 98.22 -38.55 -67.21
N ARG A 199 97.63 -39.39 -66.36
CA ARG A 199 97.27 -40.78 -66.66
C ARG A 199 96.16 -41.26 -65.74
N ILE A 200 95.31 -42.15 -66.25
CA ILE A 200 94.25 -42.80 -65.49
C ILE A 200 94.33 -44.31 -65.65
N SER A 201 94.11 -45.04 -64.56
CA SER A 201 93.99 -46.50 -64.56
C SER A 201 92.52 -46.91 -64.43
N ASN A 202 92.12 -48.05 -64.99
CA ASN A 202 90.73 -48.55 -64.91
C ASN A 202 90.13 -48.53 -63.48
N PRO A 203 90.83 -48.98 -62.42
CA PRO A 203 90.29 -48.92 -61.05
C PRO A 203 90.01 -47.50 -60.55
N VAL A 204 90.83 -46.51 -60.97
CA VAL A 204 90.64 -45.10 -60.60
C VAL A 204 89.49 -44.48 -61.40
N SER A 205 89.35 -44.82 -62.69
CA SER A 205 88.20 -44.41 -63.51
C SER A 205 86.88 -44.92 -62.91
N GLN A 206 86.82 -46.20 -62.54
CA GLN A 206 85.65 -46.78 -61.86
C GLN A 206 85.33 -46.10 -60.51
N GLN A 207 86.34 -45.71 -59.73
CA GLN A 207 86.13 -44.97 -58.48
C GLN A 207 85.58 -43.56 -58.71
N ILE A 208 86.09 -42.84 -59.73
CA ILE A 208 85.57 -41.52 -60.09
C ILE A 208 84.12 -41.64 -60.56
N ALA A 209 83.81 -42.61 -61.41
CA ALA A 209 82.44 -42.89 -61.86
C ALA A 209 81.50 -43.21 -60.69
N ALA A 210 81.93 -44.04 -59.75
CA ALA A 210 81.15 -44.35 -58.55
C ALA A 210 80.84 -43.11 -57.72
N TYR A 211 81.82 -42.24 -57.46
CA TYR A 211 81.58 -40.99 -56.72
C TYR A 211 80.70 -40.02 -57.50
N THR A 212 80.81 -39.96 -58.83
CA THR A 212 79.93 -39.13 -59.67
C THR A 212 78.50 -39.61 -59.61
N ASN A 213 78.25 -40.92 -59.76
CA ASN A 213 76.90 -41.50 -59.69
C ASN A 213 76.28 -41.31 -58.29
N GLU A 214 77.06 -41.53 -57.23
CA GLU A 214 76.59 -41.27 -55.86
C GLU A 214 76.28 -39.79 -55.63
N THR A 215 77.09 -38.88 -56.19
CA THR A 215 76.83 -37.44 -56.10
C THR A 215 75.53 -37.08 -56.81
N GLN A 216 75.34 -37.53 -58.06
CA GLN A 216 74.10 -37.29 -58.82
C GLN A 216 72.86 -37.83 -58.09
N TYR A 217 72.96 -39.03 -57.52
CA TYR A 217 71.88 -39.61 -56.71
C TYR A 217 71.51 -38.74 -55.50
N ILE A 218 72.50 -38.17 -54.82
CA ILE A 218 72.27 -37.25 -53.70
C ILE A 218 71.68 -35.92 -54.20
N GLU A 219 72.13 -35.41 -55.34
CA GLU A 219 71.59 -34.21 -55.97
C GLU A 219 70.11 -34.37 -56.34
N GLU A 220 69.73 -35.50 -56.93
CA GLU A 220 68.32 -35.84 -57.22
C GLU A 220 67.48 -35.90 -55.93
N LYS A 221 68.01 -36.52 -54.87
CA LYS A 221 67.35 -36.50 -53.55
C LYS A 221 67.19 -35.10 -52.99
N LEU A 222 68.20 -34.24 -53.13
CA LEU A 222 68.14 -32.85 -52.71
C LEU A 222 67.05 -32.11 -53.50
N LEU A 223 66.95 -32.30 -54.82
CA LEU A 223 65.88 -31.70 -55.63
C LEU A 223 64.47 -32.13 -55.19
N LEU A 224 64.31 -33.38 -54.75
CA LEU A 224 63.02 -33.91 -54.27
C LEU A 224 62.67 -33.48 -52.84
N ASN A 225 63.67 -33.23 -52.00
CA ASN A 225 63.45 -32.93 -50.58
C ASN A 225 63.55 -31.45 -50.24
N LEU A 226 64.20 -30.63 -51.08
CA LEU A 226 64.29 -29.18 -50.88
C LEU A 226 63.06 -28.48 -51.46
N ASP A 227 62.71 -27.38 -50.81
CA ASP A 227 61.63 -26.48 -51.16
C ASP A 227 62.07 -25.01 -50.98
N GLY A 228 61.29 -24.09 -51.54
CA GLY A 228 61.48 -22.64 -51.37
C GLY A 228 62.86 -22.12 -51.79
N ASP A 229 63.39 -21.18 -51.00
CA ASP A 229 64.68 -20.53 -51.24
C ASP A 229 65.87 -21.50 -51.34
N PRO A 230 66.03 -22.49 -50.45
CA PRO A 230 67.11 -23.46 -50.55
C PRO A 230 67.10 -24.31 -51.83
N LEU A 231 65.91 -24.66 -52.35
CA LEU A 231 65.81 -25.33 -53.65
C LEU A 231 66.27 -24.42 -54.79
N MET A 232 65.85 -23.15 -54.78
CA MET A 232 66.26 -22.17 -55.81
C MET A 232 67.77 -21.97 -55.80
N ARG A 233 68.37 -21.78 -54.63
CA ARG A 233 69.81 -21.56 -54.48
C ARG A 233 70.63 -22.80 -54.83
N PHE A 234 70.14 -23.99 -54.48
CA PHE A 234 70.76 -25.24 -54.91
C PHE A 234 70.72 -25.42 -56.43
N LYS A 235 69.58 -25.18 -57.07
CA LYS A 235 69.46 -25.21 -58.55
C LYS A 235 70.39 -24.20 -59.21
N ALA A 236 70.45 -22.97 -58.68
CA ALA A 236 71.35 -21.94 -59.21
C ALA A 236 72.83 -22.35 -59.10
N LEU A 237 73.22 -22.96 -57.98
CA LEU A 237 74.58 -23.48 -57.80
C LEU A 237 74.90 -24.61 -58.78
N MET A 238 74.01 -25.59 -58.93
CA MET A 238 74.24 -26.74 -59.81
C MET A 238 74.18 -26.38 -61.30
N ASN A 239 73.44 -25.34 -61.67
CA ASN A 239 73.36 -24.83 -63.04
C ASN A 239 74.42 -23.75 -63.35
N SER A 240 75.30 -23.43 -62.41
CA SER A 240 76.38 -22.46 -62.64
C SER A 240 77.36 -22.95 -63.72
N GLY A 241 78.00 -22.00 -64.41
CA GLY A 241 79.04 -22.32 -65.41
C GLY A 241 80.16 -23.20 -64.84
N THR A 242 80.59 -22.93 -63.60
CA THR A 242 81.58 -23.74 -62.88
C THR A 242 81.12 -25.20 -62.69
N SER A 243 79.86 -25.42 -62.31
CA SER A 243 79.32 -26.78 -62.12
C SER A 243 79.20 -27.55 -63.45
N GLN A 244 78.80 -26.88 -64.53
CA GLN A 244 78.76 -27.49 -65.88
C GLN A 244 80.16 -27.86 -66.36
N GLN A 245 81.15 -26.98 -66.17
CA GLN A 245 82.55 -27.25 -66.50
C GLN A 245 83.10 -28.44 -65.71
N ILE A 246 82.79 -28.53 -64.40
CA ILE A 246 83.20 -29.67 -63.56
C ILE A 246 82.65 -30.98 -64.14
N THR A 247 81.38 -31.03 -64.52
CA THR A 247 80.78 -32.24 -65.11
C THR A 247 81.46 -32.62 -66.42
N GLN A 248 81.74 -31.65 -67.28
CA GLN A 248 82.45 -31.87 -68.54
C GLN A 248 83.87 -32.43 -68.30
N ILE A 249 84.64 -31.80 -67.42
CA ILE A 249 86.00 -32.24 -67.07
C ILE A 249 85.99 -33.66 -66.51
N VAL A 250 85.03 -33.98 -65.64
CA VAL A 250 84.92 -35.34 -65.06
C VAL A 250 84.64 -36.36 -66.16
N ASN A 251 83.70 -36.07 -67.06
CA ASN A 251 83.39 -36.96 -68.19
C ASN A 251 84.59 -37.18 -69.10
N ASP A 252 85.28 -36.09 -69.46
CA ASP A 252 86.45 -36.12 -70.35
C ASP A 252 87.62 -36.90 -69.72
N VAL A 253 87.87 -36.72 -68.42
CA VAL A 253 88.88 -37.46 -67.65
C VAL A 253 88.58 -38.96 -67.58
N THR A 254 87.31 -39.36 -67.57
CA THR A 254 86.88 -40.76 -67.48
C THR A 254 86.54 -41.40 -68.82
N SER A 255 86.69 -40.68 -69.93
CA SER A 255 86.47 -41.21 -71.28
C SER A 255 87.44 -42.36 -71.60
N ASP A 256 87.10 -43.18 -72.60
CA ASP A 256 87.92 -44.35 -72.99
C ASP A 256 89.33 -43.97 -73.44
N ASN A 257 89.52 -42.74 -73.96
CA ASN A 257 90.83 -42.20 -74.34
C ASN A 257 90.93 -40.69 -74.02
N PRO A 258 91.26 -40.31 -72.77
CA PRO A 258 91.25 -38.93 -72.33
C PRO A 258 92.41 -38.12 -72.95
N ASP A 259 92.08 -36.99 -73.58
CA ASP A 259 93.09 -36.04 -74.08
C ASP A 259 93.51 -35.07 -72.98
N PHE A 260 94.63 -35.37 -72.32
CA PHE A 260 95.20 -34.53 -71.27
C PHE A 260 95.75 -33.17 -71.75
N SER A 261 95.82 -32.92 -73.07
CA SER A 261 96.28 -31.64 -73.60
C SER A 261 95.21 -30.55 -73.57
N THR A 262 93.93 -30.93 -73.58
CA THR A 262 92.77 -30.03 -73.56
C THR A 262 92.17 -29.87 -72.16
N LEU A 263 92.57 -30.72 -71.22
CA LEU A 263 92.13 -30.68 -69.83
C LEU A 263 92.85 -29.59 -69.01
N PRO A 264 92.16 -28.99 -68.01
CA PRO A 264 92.77 -27.96 -67.17
C PRO A 264 93.88 -28.54 -66.29
N THR A 265 94.72 -27.66 -65.77
CA THR A 265 95.72 -28.05 -64.77
C THR A 265 95.05 -28.58 -63.50
N ASN A 266 95.77 -29.42 -62.75
CA ASN A 266 95.29 -29.91 -61.45
C ASN A 266 94.97 -28.75 -60.49
N THR A 267 95.70 -27.64 -60.55
CA THR A 267 95.44 -26.43 -59.74
C THR A 267 94.13 -25.75 -60.11
N GLU A 268 93.84 -25.57 -61.41
CA GLU A 268 92.58 -24.99 -61.90
C GLU A 268 91.39 -25.89 -61.55
N TRP A 269 91.52 -27.21 -61.76
CA TRP A 269 90.52 -28.19 -61.33
C TRP A 269 90.27 -28.11 -59.83
N PHE A 270 91.33 -28.09 -59.03
CA PHE A 270 91.21 -28.05 -57.58
C PHE A 270 90.49 -26.77 -57.12
N ALA A 271 90.77 -25.62 -57.74
CA ALA A 271 90.09 -24.36 -57.46
C ALA A 271 88.58 -24.45 -57.78
N MET A 272 88.21 -24.85 -59.00
CA MET A 272 86.80 -24.96 -59.42
C MET A 272 86.01 -25.96 -58.55
N ALA A 273 86.58 -27.15 -58.32
CA ALA A 273 85.93 -28.14 -57.48
C ALA A 273 85.83 -27.69 -56.02
N THR A 274 86.78 -26.87 -55.53
CA THR A 274 86.70 -26.30 -54.18
C THR A 274 85.63 -25.20 -54.10
N GLU A 275 85.43 -24.42 -55.15
CA GLU A 275 84.37 -23.41 -55.25
C GLU A 275 82.97 -24.07 -55.20
N GLN A 276 82.72 -25.11 -56.00
CA GLN A 276 81.45 -25.84 -55.98
C GLN A 276 81.18 -26.47 -54.59
N ILE A 277 82.19 -27.11 -54.00
CA ILE A 277 82.11 -27.66 -52.64
C ILE A 277 81.83 -26.56 -51.62
N GLY A 278 82.40 -25.36 -51.80
CA GLY A 278 82.14 -24.17 -50.99
C GLY A 278 80.68 -23.74 -51.05
N GLY A 279 80.07 -23.73 -52.23
CA GLY A 279 78.65 -23.44 -52.40
C GLY A 279 77.75 -24.44 -51.67
N ILE A 280 78.03 -25.74 -51.81
CA ILE A 280 77.30 -26.79 -51.07
C ILE A 280 77.51 -26.64 -49.55
N ALA A 281 78.72 -26.29 -49.10
CA ALA A 281 79.00 -26.04 -47.69
C ALA A 281 78.28 -24.81 -47.14
N GLY A 282 78.05 -23.78 -47.97
CA GLY A 282 77.21 -22.62 -47.61
C GLY A 282 75.76 -23.03 -47.36
N LEU A 283 75.15 -23.75 -48.31
CA LEU A 283 73.78 -24.28 -48.17
C LEU A 283 73.64 -25.22 -46.97
N LEU A 284 74.66 -26.04 -46.71
CA LEU A 284 74.75 -26.89 -45.52
C LEU A 284 74.69 -26.06 -44.22
N SER A 285 75.53 -25.02 -44.11
CA SER A 285 75.58 -24.16 -42.92
C SER A 285 74.24 -23.48 -42.68
N GLU A 286 73.65 -22.91 -43.73
CA GLU A 286 72.35 -22.24 -43.64
C GLU A 286 71.23 -23.17 -43.19
N ARG A 287 71.23 -24.43 -43.65
CA ARG A 287 70.26 -25.42 -43.16
C ARG A 287 70.47 -25.77 -41.69
N PHE A 288 71.71 -25.87 -41.21
CA PHE A 288 71.97 -26.05 -39.78
C PHE A 288 71.56 -24.82 -38.95
N ASP A 289 71.86 -23.61 -39.42
CA ASP A 289 71.48 -22.37 -38.75
C ASP A 289 69.94 -22.22 -38.68
N TYR A 290 69.24 -22.58 -39.77
CA TYR A 290 67.78 -22.64 -39.79
C TYR A 290 67.24 -23.59 -38.71
N VAL A 291 67.80 -24.79 -38.59
CA VAL A 291 67.37 -25.77 -37.59
C VAL A 291 67.57 -25.23 -36.18
N VAL A 292 68.78 -24.72 -35.87
CA VAL A 292 69.10 -24.14 -34.55
C VAL A 292 68.14 -23.01 -34.21
N ASN A 293 67.88 -22.09 -35.14
CA ASN A 293 66.96 -20.98 -34.92
C ASN A 293 65.52 -21.46 -34.74
N ASN A 294 65.07 -22.47 -35.50
CA ASN A 294 63.71 -23.00 -35.42
C ASN A 294 63.43 -23.68 -34.06
N VAL A 295 64.34 -24.53 -33.58
CA VAL A 295 64.17 -25.21 -32.29
C VAL A 295 64.20 -24.23 -31.11
N ASN A 296 65.08 -23.22 -31.17
CA ASN A 296 65.13 -22.15 -30.16
C ASN A 296 63.87 -21.27 -30.18
N ALA A 297 63.38 -20.90 -31.38
CA ALA A 297 62.14 -20.14 -31.50
C ALA A 297 60.93 -20.91 -30.94
N LYS A 298 60.89 -22.23 -31.16
CA LYS A 298 59.83 -23.10 -30.61
C LYS A 298 59.89 -23.16 -29.08
N ALA A 299 61.07 -23.31 -28.49
CA ALA A 299 61.27 -23.26 -27.04
C ALA A 299 60.85 -21.89 -26.46
N ASN A 300 61.29 -20.79 -27.08
CA ASN A 300 60.95 -19.44 -26.64
C ASN A 300 59.44 -19.17 -26.70
N ARG A 301 58.75 -19.59 -27.76
CA ARG A 301 57.28 -19.46 -27.86
C ARG A 301 56.56 -20.24 -26.76
N ALA A 302 56.98 -21.48 -26.49
CA ALA A 302 56.41 -22.27 -25.41
C ALA A 302 56.62 -21.61 -24.03
N ASN A 303 57.81 -21.04 -23.80
CA ASN A 303 58.10 -20.30 -22.57
C ASN A 303 57.27 -19.02 -22.45
N THR A 304 57.16 -18.22 -23.51
CA THR A 304 56.32 -17.01 -23.52
C THR A 304 54.86 -17.35 -23.25
N ASN A 305 54.33 -18.43 -23.85
CA ASN A 305 52.96 -18.89 -23.58
C ASN A 305 52.76 -19.23 -22.11
N LEU A 306 53.69 -19.95 -21.47
CA LEU A 306 53.63 -20.23 -20.03
C LEU A 306 53.57 -18.95 -19.18
N VAL A 307 54.40 -17.95 -19.50
CA VAL A 307 54.42 -16.67 -18.79
C VAL A 307 53.10 -15.91 -18.98
N VAL A 308 52.58 -15.84 -20.21
CA VAL A 308 51.31 -15.16 -20.52
C VAL A 308 50.14 -15.84 -19.80
N THR A 309 50.05 -17.18 -19.86
CA THR A 309 49.00 -17.94 -19.17
C THR A 309 49.08 -17.72 -17.65
N PHE A 310 50.28 -17.69 -17.07
CA PHE A 310 50.46 -17.38 -15.65
C PHE A 310 49.96 -15.97 -15.27
N VAL A 311 50.37 -14.94 -16.02
CA VAL A 311 49.94 -13.56 -15.77
C VAL A 311 48.42 -13.41 -15.93
N ALA A 312 47.82 -14.05 -16.93
CA ALA A 312 46.37 -14.04 -17.15
C ALA A 312 45.60 -14.63 -15.96
N ILE A 313 46.09 -15.72 -15.36
CA ILE A 313 45.49 -16.33 -14.16
C ILE A 313 45.56 -15.37 -12.97
N VAL A 314 46.71 -14.71 -12.76
CA VAL A 314 46.88 -13.74 -11.66
C VAL A 314 45.95 -12.53 -11.82
N LEU A 315 45.83 -11.98 -13.03
CA LEU A 315 44.93 -10.86 -13.28
C LEU A 315 43.46 -11.25 -13.12
N LEU A 316 43.07 -12.43 -13.60
CA LEU A 316 41.70 -12.92 -13.49
C LEU A 316 41.30 -13.20 -12.03
N THR A 317 42.19 -13.83 -11.25
CA THR A 317 41.97 -14.06 -9.82
C THR A 317 41.82 -12.75 -9.06
N LEU A 318 42.65 -11.75 -9.35
CA LEU A 318 42.53 -10.40 -8.77
C LEU A 318 41.22 -9.73 -9.16
N PHE A 319 40.80 -9.83 -10.42
CA PHE A 319 39.55 -9.26 -10.92
C PHE A 319 38.33 -9.87 -10.23
N ILE A 320 38.27 -11.20 -10.12
CA ILE A 320 37.20 -11.91 -9.39
C ILE A 320 37.19 -11.50 -7.92
N PHE A 321 38.36 -11.37 -7.28
CA PHE A 321 38.48 -10.93 -5.88
C PHE A 321 37.96 -9.51 -5.67
N VAL A 322 38.28 -8.57 -6.55
CA VAL A 322 37.79 -7.18 -6.49
C VAL A 322 36.28 -7.12 -6.64
N ILE A 323 35.71 -7.81 -7.65
CA ILE A 323 34.26 -7.89 -7.86
C ILE A 323 33.56 -8.48 -6.64
N TYR A 324 34.12 -9.56 -6.08
CA TYR A 324 33.58 -10.18 -4.88
C TYR A 324 33.57 -9.21 -3.70
N ARG A 325 34.68 -8.53 -3.44
CA ARG A 325 34.82 -7.58 -2.33
C ARG A 325 33.86 -6.39 -2.46
N THR A 326 33.66 -5.87 -3.67
CA THR A 326 32.75 -4.74 -3.90
C THR A 326 31.28 -5.15 -3.78
N LEU A 327 30.86 -6.26 -4.40
CA LEU A 327 29.49 -6.78 -4.29
C LEU A 327 29.14 -7.13 -2.85
N HIS A 328 30.05 -7.79 -2.12
CA HIS A 328 29.84 -8.13 -0.72
C HIS A 328 29.68 -6.87 0.15
N GLY A 329 30.52 -5.84 -0.03
CA GLY A 329 30.40 -4.59 0.73
C GLY A 329 29.07 -3.87 0.49
N ILE A 330 28.66 -3.72 -0.78
CA ILE A 330 27.44 -2.99 -1.16
C ILE A 330 26.19 -3.70 -0.62
N ILE A 331 26.07 -5.01 -0.86
CA ILE A 331 24.88 -5.78 -0.48
C ILE A 331 24.75 -5.84 1.05
N THR A 332 25.84 -6.13 1.76
CA THR A 332 25.80 -6.33 3.22
C THR A 332 25.50 -5.03 3.96
N GLN A 333 26.07 -3.89 3.54
CA GLN A 333 25.76 -2.60 4.15
C GLN A 333 24.29 -2.20 3.94
N GLN A 334 23.76 -2.42 2.74
CA GLN A 334 22.36 -2.09 2.43
C GLN A 334 21.36 -2.96 3.19
N LEU A 335 21.61 -4.28 3.24
CA LEU A 335 20.79 -5.21 4.02
C LEU A 335 20.84 -4.91 5.52
N ASN A 336 22.02 -4.64 6.08
CA ASN A 336 22.15 -4.34 7.51
C ASN A 336 21.43 -3.04 7.87
N LYS A 337 21.45 -2.02 7.01
CA LYS A 337 20.67 -0.78 7.22
C LYS A 337 19.17 -1.05 7.18
N LEU A 338 18.68 -1.78 6.18
CA LEU A 338 17.26 -2.11 6.06
C LEU A 338 16.77 -2.93 7.26
N VAL A 339 17.54 -3.95 7.68
CA VAL A 339 17.21 -4.79 8.84
C VAL A 339 17.28 -3.99 10.14
N ALA A 340 18.31 -3.17 10.35
CA ALA A 340 18.43 -2.37 11.56
C ALA A 340 17.28 -1.36 11.70
N ASN A 341 16.88 -0.72 10.61
CA ASN A 341 15.76 0.22 10.62
C ASN A 341 14.43 -0.51 10.85
N LEU A 342 14.20 -1.65 10.20
CA LEU A 342 13.03 -2.51 10.46
C LEU A 342 12.97 -3.02 11.91
N ASP A 343 14.11 -3.40 12.49
CA ASP A 343 14.20 -3.83 13.89
C ASP A 343 13.86 -2.67 14.86
N LYS A 344 14.28 -1.44 14.55
CA LYS A 344 13.85 -0.25 15.29
C LYS A 344 12.35 -0.01 15.21
N ILE A 345 11.75 -0.11 14.02
CA ILE A 345 10.30 0.01 13.85
C ILE A 345 9.56 -1.06 14.67
N ALA A 346 10.04 -2.31 14.64
CA ALA A 346 9.40 -3.41 15.35
C ALA A 346 9.54 -3.34 16.88
N LYS A 347 10.68 -2.88 17.41
CA LYS A 347 10.93 -2.81 18.87
C LYS A 347 10.50 -1.49 19.51
N GLU A 348 10.70 -0.38 18.81
CA GLU A 348 10.51 0.97 19.34
C GLU A 348 9.23 1.64 18.79
N GLY A 349 8.54 1.01 17.83
CA GLY A 349 7.34 1.58 17.21
C GLY A 349 7.61 2.85 16.40
N ASP A 350 8.86 3.11 16.00
CA ASP A 350 9.26 4.37 15.38
C ASP A 350 8.93 4.41 13.88
N LEU A 351 7.78 5.00 13.53
CA LEU A 351 7.28 5.12 12.16
C LEU A 351 7.82 6.35 11.42
N THR A 352 8.75 7.09 12.04
CA THR A 352 9.36 8.31 11.47
C THR A 352 10.59 8.00 10.61
N ILE A 353 11.08 6.75 10.68
CA ILE A 353 12.30 6.31 10.02
C ILE A 353 12.08 6.22 8.51
N ASP A 354 12.86 7.00 7.75
CA ASP A 354 12.90 6.90 6.29
C ASP A 354 13.66 5.63 5.86
N LEU A 355 12.95 4.72 5.20
CA LEU A 355 13.51 3.52 4.62
C LEU A 355 13.92 3.70 3.16
N SER A 356 13.75 4.87 2.57
CA SER A 356 13.99 5.11 1.15
C SER A 356 15.44 4.83 0.76
N MET A 357 15.60 3.99 -0.26
CA MET A 357 16.89 3.68 -0.86
C MET A 357 16.92 4.22 -2.29
N SER A 358 17.99 4.95 -2.62
CA SER A 358 18.21 5.50 -3.98
C SER A 358 18.53 4.42 -5.04
N THR A 359 18.66 3.16 -4.64
CA THR A 359 19.01 2.06 -5.55
C THR A 359 17.82 1.61 -6.40
N LYS A 360 18.11 1.23 -7.66
CA LYS A 360 17.12 0.73 -8.63
C LYS A 360 17.06 -0.80 -8.74
N ASN A 361 17.64 -1.50 -7.76
CA ASN A 361 17.64 -2.96 -7.69
C ASN A 361 16.49 -3.49 -6.82
N GLU A 362 16.42 -4.81 -6.66
CA GLU A 362 15.41 -5.52 -5.87
C GLU A 362 15.37 -5.03 -4.41
N LEU A 363 16.53 -4.69 -3.83
CA LEU A 363 16.62 -4.10 -2.48
C LEU A 363 15.95 -2.72 -2.42
N GLY A 364 16.11 -1.90 -3.46
CA GLY A 364 15.45 -0.61 -3.57
C GLY A 364 13.93 -0.73 -3.77
N GLU A 365 13.46 -1.76 -4.49
CA GLU A 365 12.02 -2.06 -4.59
C GLU A 365 11.44 -2.49 -3.24
N ILE A 366 12.11 -3.40 -2.53
CA ILE A 366 11.70 -3.82 -1.18
C ILE A 366 11.64 -2.61 -0.25
N SER A 367 12.69 -1.79 -0.22
CA SER A 367 12.73 -0.56 0.57
C SER A 367 11.54 0.36 0.28
N ARG A 368 11.21 0.61 -1.00
CA ARG A 368 10.07 1.45 -1.39
C ARG A 368 8.73 0.86 -0.96
N SER A 369 8.52 -0.45 -1.17
CA SER A 369 7.29 -1.13 -0.78
C SER A 369 7.09 -1.11 0.73
N VAL A 370 8.14 -1.41 1.51
CA VAL A 370 8.10 -1.34 2.97
C VAL A 370 7.86 0.10 3.43
N ASN A 371 8.53 1.09 2.83
CA ASN A 371 8.33 2.49 3.17
C ASN A 371 6.87 2.93 2.94
N ALA A 372 6.26 2.51 1.83
CA ALA A 372 4.84 2.77 1.56
C ALA A 372 3.92 2.13 2.62
N THR A 373 4.25 0.91 3.09
CA THR A 373 3.51 0.28 4.18
C THR A 373 3.66 1.04 5.51
N ILE A 374 4.85 1.56 5.82
CA ILE A 374 5.08 2.38 7.01
C ILE A 374 4.31 3.69 6.94
N LEU A 375 4.31 4.36 5.78
CA LEU A 375 3.52 5.58 5.58
C LEU A 375 2.02 5.32 5.76
N ALA A 376 1.51 4.20 5.23
CA ALA A 376 0.11 3.82 5.45
C ALA A 376 -0.19 3.52 6.93
N LEU A 377 0.73 2.85 7.65
CA LEU A 377 0.63 2.63 9.10
C LEU A 377 0.66 3.95 9.87
N ARG A 378 1.53 4.87 9.48
CA ARG A 378 1.66 6.23 10.05
C ARG A 378 0.34 7.00 9.92
N ASP A 379 -0.25 7.00 8.73
CA ASP A 379 -1.53 7.66 8.47
C ASP A 379 -2.69 6.99 9.24
N LEU A 380 -2.67 5.66 9.37
CA LEU A 380 -3.62 4.93 10.20
C LEU A 380 -3.52 5.31 11.69
N VAL A 381 -2.30 5.39 12.24
CA VAL A 381 -2.08 5.79 13.64
C VAL A 381 -2.52 7.25 13.86
N ARG A 382 -2.23 8.15 12.92
CA ARG A 382 -2.70 9.55 12.95
C ARG A 382 -4.23 9.63 12.93
N GLY A 383 -4.86 8.92 11.98
CA GLY A 383 -6.32 8.84 11.87
C GLY A 383 -6.95 8.30 13.15
N LEU A 384 -6.36 7.26 13.74
CA LEU A 384 -6.82 6.68 15.00
C LEU A 384 -6.70 7.69 16.16
N GLY A 385 -5.60 8.43 16.26
CA GLY A 385 -5.46 9.52 17.24
C GLY A 385 -6.55 10.58 17.12
N GLN A 386 -6.87 11.00 15.89
CA GLN A 386 -7.97 11.95 15.63
C GLN A 386 -9.35 11.36 15.99
N SER A 387 -9.57 10.06 15.71
CA SER A 387 -10.78 9.34 16.11
C SER A 387 -10.92 9.24 17.63
N ILE A 388 -9.83 8.99 18.37
CA ILE A 388 -9.83 8.96 19.85
C ILE A 388 -10.22 10.33 20.42
N LEU A 389 -9.65 11.42 19.90
CA LEU A 389 -10.01 12.79 20.32
C LEU A 389 -11.48 13.09 20.06
N THR A 390 -11.98 12.71 18.88
CA THR A 390 -13.39 12.90 18.52
C THR A 390 -14.32 12.06 19.39
N SER A 391 -13.96 10.80 19.64
CA SER A 391 -14.69 9.87 20.50
C SER A 391 -14.72 10.38 21.95
N THR A 392 -13.60 10.88 22.47
CA THR A 392 -13.52 11.45 23.83
C THR A 392 -14.41 12.68 23.96
N ARG A 393 -14.41 13.56 22.95
CA ARG A 393 -15.32 14.71 22.91
C ARG A 393 -16.79 14.26 22.91
N LEU A 394 -17.12 13.23 22.12
CA LEU A 394 -18.48 12.70 22.06
C LEU A 394 -18.92 12.05 23.38
N SER A 395 -18.04 11.31 24.05
CA SER A 395 -18.31 10.75 25.39
C SER A 395 -18.60 11.84 26.41
N ASN A 396 -17.78 12.91 26.47
CA ASN A 396 -18.06 14.03 27.36
C ASN A 396 -19.41 14.70 27.03
N GLN A 397 -19.72 14.89 25.74
CA GLN A 397 -21.03 15.43 25.32
C GLN A 397 -22.20 14.52 25.72
N LEU A 398 -22.04 13.20 25.63
CA LEU A 398 -23.02 12.21 26.10
C LEU A 398 -23.20 12.27 27.62
N GLU A 399 -22.13 12.44 28.38
CA GLU A 399 -22.15 12.60 29.84
C GLU A 399 -22.93 13.87 30.24
N ASP A 400 -22.63 15.00 29.61
CA ASP A 400 -23.33 16.28 29.82
C ASP A 400 -24.83 16.15 29.47
N SER A 401 -25.16 15.63 28.28
CA SER A 401 -26.57 15.45 27.86
C SER A 401 -27.34 14.45 28.74
N SER A 402 -26.68 13.42 29.28
CA SER A 402 -27.31 12.51 30.23
C SER A 402 -27.60 13.20 31.56
N GLY A 403 -26.69 14.07 32.01
CA GLY A 403 -26.90 14.92 33.19
C GLY A 403 -28.09 15.87 33.02
N GLU A 404 -28.17 16.57 31.88
CA GLU A 404 -29.31 17.44 31.55
C GLU A 404 -30.63 16.66 31.52
N MET A 405 -30.65 15.48 30.90
CA MET A 405 -31.85 14.64 30.83
C MET A 405 -32.32 14.14 32.20
N LEU A 406 -31.39 13.80 33.11
CA LEU A 406 -31.75 13.45 34.50
C LEU A 406 -32.39 14.64 35.23
N GLU A 407 -31.84 15.83 35.05
CA GLU A 407 -32.38 17.05 35.67
C GLU A 407 -33.79 17.35 35.15
N ASP A 408 -34.01 17.27 33.84
CA ASP A 408 -35.29 17.56 33.22
C ASP A 408 -36.35 16.49 33.52
N ALA A 409 -35.97 15.21 33.59
CA ALA A 409 -36.86 14.16 34.06
C ALA A 409 -37.26 14.39 35.53
N GLY A 410 -36.32 14.83 36.38
CA GLY A 410 -36.58 15.21 37.77
C GLY A 410 -37.54 16.40 37.89
N LYS A 411 -37.36 17.44 37.07
CA LYS A 411 -38.31 18.57 36.98
C LYS A 411 -39.70 18.10 36.54
N THR A 412 -39.76 17.23 35.53
CA THR A 412 -41.02 16.70 35.00
C THR A 412 -41.79 15.91 36.07
N GLN A 413 -41.10 15.05 36.84
CA GLN A 413 -41.70 14.34 37.98
C GLN A 413 -42.27 15.30 39.05
N GLN A 414 -41.55 16.39 39.34
CA GLN A 414 -42.04 17.40 40.28
C GLN A 414 -43.26 18.15 39.73
N LEU A 415 -43.28 18.45 38.43
CA LEU A 415 -44.43 19.08 37.78
C LEU A 415 -45.65 18.17 37.78
N THR A 416 -45.51 16.89 37.46
CA THR A 416 -46.62 15.92 37.50
C THR A 416 -47.17 15.77 38.92
N ALA A 417 -46.32 15.74 39.95
CA ALA A 417 -46.79 15.74 41.34
C ALA A 417 -47.63 16.98 41.69
N ASN A 418 -47.21 18.17 41.23
CA ASN A 418 -47.95 19.41 41.44
C ASN A 418 -49.29 19.41 40.68
N ILE A 419 -49.31 18.91 39.44
CA ILE A 419 -50.53 18.80 38.63
C ILE A 419 -51.50 17.80 39.26
N ALA A 420 -51.01 16.67 39.76
CA ALA A 420 -51.86 15.69 40.46
C ALA A 420 -52.58 16.32 41.67
N SER A 421 -51.88 17.13 42.47
CA SER A 421 -52.50 17.87 43.57
C SER A 421 -53.54 18.89 43.08
N ALA A 422 -53.26 19.60 41.98
CA ALA A 422 -54.22 20.54 41.40
C ALA A 422 -55.48 19.82 40.87
N ILE A 423 -55.33 18.65 40.26
CA ILE A 423 -56.43 17.80 39.79
C ILE A 423 -57.32 17.37 40.96
N GLU A 424 -56.75 16.94 42.09
CA GLU A 424 -57.53 16.61 43.28
C GLU A 424 -58.35 17.81 43.77
N GLN A 425 -57.76 19.00 43.77
CA GLN A 425 -58.44 20.22 44.16
C GLN A 425 -59.58 20.58 43.18
N VAL A 426 -59.36 20.44 41.87
CA VAL A 426 -60.41 20.66 40.84
C VAL A 426 -61.53 19.63 40.99
N ALA A 427 -61.21 18.36 41.22
CA ALA A 427 -62.21 17.32 41.44
C ALA A 427 -63.04 17.56 42.71
N ALA A 428 -62.44 18.14 43.76
CA ALA A 428 -63.15 18.55 44.96
C ALA A 428 -64.09 19.74 44.67
N THR A 429 -63.62 20.78 43.99
CA THR A 429 -64.44 21.96 43.68
C THR A 429 -65.57 21.64 42.71
N SER A 430 -65.36 20.78 41.71
CA SER A 430 -66.44 20.32 40.82
C SER A 430 -67.56 19.59 41.59
N ARG A 431 -67.21 18.76 42.60
CA ARG A 431 -68.21 18.12 43.48
C ARG A 431 -68.98 19.13 44.31
N GLU A 432 -68.32 20.15 44.82
CA GLU A 432 -68.97 21.23 45.57
C GLU A 432 -69.91 22.06 44.68
N ILE A 433 -69.50 22.38 43.45
CA ILE A 433 -70.32 23.07 42.44
C ILE A 433 -71.56 22.26 42.09
N ALA A 434 -71.42 20.95 41.86
CA ALA A 434 -72.55 20.07 41.59
C ALA A 434 -73.54 20.04 42.77
N LYS A 435 -73.04 19.97 44.00
CA LYS A 435 -73.88 20.04 45.21
C LYS A 435 -74.59 21.39 45.33
N ALA A 436 -73.89 22.50 45.12
CA ALA A 436 -74.46 23.84 45.16
C ALA A 436 -75.55 24.04 44.09
N ALA A 437 -75.38 23.44 42.91
CA ALA A 437 -76.40 23.42 41.86
C ALA A 437 -77.66 22.68 42.30
N VAL A 438 -77.52 21.51 42.93
CA VAL A 438 -78.66 20.74 43.49
C VAL A 438 -79.39 21.53 44.58
N ASP A 439 -78.65 22.16 45.50
CA ASP A 439 -79.23 22.97 46.56
C ASP A 439 -79.98 24.20 45.98
N THR A 440 -79.41 24.83 44.94
CA THR A 440 -80.04 25.95 44.21
C THR A 440 -81.32 25.52 43.50
N LEU A 441 -81.32 24.34 42.87
CA LEU A 441 -82.51 23.77 42.22
C LEU A 441 -83.63 23.54 43.25
N SER A 442 -83.31 23.01 44.42
CA SER A 442 -84.27 22.81 45.51
C SER A 442 -84.84 24.13 46.02
N ALA A 443 -83.99 25.13 46.25
CA ALA A 443 -84.42 26.46 46.69
C ALA A 443 -85.31 27.14 45.64
N SER A 444 -85.00 26.98 44.36
CA SER A 444 -85.78 27.55 43.27
C SER A 444 -87.18 26.94 43.18
N LYS A 445 -87.30 25.61 43.31
CA LYS A 445 -88.61 24.92 43.38
C LYS A 445 -89.44 25.37 44.58
N GLN A 446 -88.81 25.64 45.72
CA GLN A 446 -89.51 26.18 46.88
C GLN A 446 -90.01 27.61 46.62
N LEU A 447 -89.22 28.45 45.95
CA LEU A 447 -89.64 29.80 45.54
C LEU A 447 -90.80 29.78 44.53
N ASP A 448 -90.78 28.88 43.55
CA ASP A 448 -91.88 28.67 42.60
C ASP A 448 -93.19 28.33 43.33
N GLY A 449 -93.12 27.40 44.30
CA GLY A 449 -94.27 27.05 45.13
C GLY A 449 -94.80 28.21 46.00
N LEU A 450 -93.92 29.04 46.57
CA LEU A 450 -94.31 30.23 47.34
C LEU A 450 -94.93 31.32 46.44
N ALA A 451 -94.41 31.49 45.22
CA ALA A 451 -94.97 32.41 44.23
C ALA A 451 -96.36 31.97 43.81
N GLU A 452 -96.57 30.66 43.55
CA GLU A 452 -97.89 30.10 43.23
C GLU A 452 -98.90 30.30 44.38
N GLN A 453 -98.50 30.03 45.62
CA GLN A 453 -99.35 30.32 46.80
C GLN A 453 -99.72 31.81 46.89
N SER A 454 -98.77 32.70 46.60
CA SER A 454 -99.01 34.15 46.59
C SER A 454 -99.98 34.57 45.49
N LEU A 455 -99.90 33.96 44.29
CA LEU A 455 -100.87 34.19 43.22
C LEU A 455 -102.27 33.76 43.63
N MET A 456 -102.42 32.56 44.21
CA MET A 456 -103.70 32.07 44.71
C MET A 456 -104.29 32.97 45.81
N ALA A 457 -103.45 33.48 46.72
CA ALA A 457 -103.88 34.39 47.77
C ALA A 457 -104.37 35.74 47.20
N ASN A 458 -103.65 36.32 46.23
CA ASN A 458 -104.07 37.56 45.56
C ASN A 458 -105.38 37.36 44.77
N ASP A 459 -105.54 36.25 44.05
CA ASP A 459 -106.81 35.94 43.35
C ASP A 459 -107.99 35.82 44.32
N LYS A 460 -107.78 35.23 45.50
CA LYS A 460 -108.79 35.15 46.56
C LYS A 460 -109.14 36.52 47.13
N ILE A 461 -108.14 37.37 47.41
CA ILE A 461 -108.34 38.75 47.89
C ILE A 461 -109.13 39.56 46.86
N ARG A 462 -108.76 39.47 45.58
CA ARG A 462 -109.49 40.13 44.48
C ARG A 462 -110.95 39.71 44.47
N HIS A 463 -111.22 38.41 44.54
CA HIS A 463 -112.60 37.91 44.58
C HIS A 463 -113.38 38.41 45.80
N SER A 464 -112.76 38.44 46.99
CA SER A 464 -113.39 39.00 48.19
C SER A 464 -113.66 40.51 48.06
N MET A 465 -112.79 41.27 47.40
CA MET A 465 -112.99 42.70 47.14
C MET A 465 -114.11 42.95 46.11
N GLU A 466 -114.26 42.10 45.09
CA GLU A 466 -115.39 42.15 44.15
C GLU A 466 -116.74 41.91 44.86
N VAL A 467 -116.79 40.91 45.75
CA VAL A 467 -117.97 40.65 46.58
C VAL A 467 -118.28 41.85 47.48
N LEU A 468 -117.28 42.37 48.19
CA LEU A 468 -117.43 43.54 49.05
C LEU A 468 -117.90 44.79 48.28
N SER A 469 -117.40 44.99 47.05
CA SER A 469 -117.86 46.07 46.17
C SER A 469 -119.35 45.93 45.83
N ASN A 470 -119.84 44.72 45.61
CA ASN A 470 -121.25 44.47 45.34
C ASN A 470 -122.12 44.67 46.59
N ASP A 471 -121.66 44.23 47.76
CA ASP A 471 -122.37 44.43 49.03
C ASP A 471 -122.51 45.94 49.34
N ILE A 472 -121.44 46.72 49.16
CA ILE A 472 -121.46 48.17 49.36
C ILE A 472 -122.43 48.87 48.39
N LYS A 473 -122.54 48.42 47.13
CA LYS A 473 -123.56 48.93 46.20
C LYS A 473 -124.98 48.66 46.70
N GLY A 474 -125.22 47.50 47.31
CA GLY A 474 -126.48 47.16 47.96
C GLY A 474 -126.80 48.09 49.14
N VAL A 475 -125.81 48.36 50.00
CA VAL A 475 -125.96 49.31 51.12
C VAL A 475 -126.23 50.73 50.60
N GLN A 476 -125.58 51.15 49.52
CA GLN A 476 -125.80 52.45 48.88
C GLN A 476 -127.25 52.62 48.41
N GLN A 477 -127.81 51.58 47.77
CA GLN A 477 -129.20 51.60 47.33
C GLN A 477 -130.17 51.68 48.52
N ASN A 478 -129.96 50.86 49.56
CA ASN A 478 -130.81 50.88 50.76
C ASN A 478 -130.78 52.25 51.47
N ALA A 479 -129.62 52.91 51.53
CA ALA A 479 -129.49 54.25 52.11
C ALA A 479 -130.24 55.30 51.29
N ALA A 480 -130.18 55.21 49.95
CA ALA A 480 -130.94 56.09 49.05
C ALA A 480 -132.46 55.89 49.18
N ASP A 481 -132.92 54.63 49.24
CA ASP A 481 -134.32 54.30 49.45
C ASP A 481 -134.81 54.81 50.83
N MET A 482 -133.98 54.71 51.86
CA MET A 482 -134.28 55.23 53.20
C MET A 482 -134.40 56.76 53.20
N GLU A 483 -133.50 57.48 52.50
CA GLU A 483 -133.59 58.94 52.35
C GLU A 483 -134.90 59.36 51.67
N GLN A 484 -135.32 58.62 50.64
CA GLN A 484 -136.59 58.85 49.94
C GLN A 484 -137.79 58.62 50.88
N GLN A 485 -137.82 57.51 51.62
CA GLN A 485 -138.89 57.21 52.58
C GLN A 485 -138.98 58.26 53.70
N VAL A 486 -137.84 58.69 54.24
CA VAL A 486 -137.79 59.75 55.28
C VAL A 486 -138.38 61.06 54.75
N THR A 487 -138.11 61.40 53.48
CA THR A 487 -138.66 62.59 52.81
C THR A 487 -140.18 62.49 52.62
N GLU A 488 -140.67 61.32 52.22
CA GLU A 488 -142.11 61.06 52.02
C GLU A 488 -142.89 61.12 53.35
N ILE A 489 -142.36 60.51 54.42
CA ILE A 489 -142.98 60.59 55.76
C ILE A 489 -142.97 62.04 56.26
N GLY A 490 -141.92 62.81 55.98
CA GLY A 490 -141.88 64.25 56.29
C GLY A 490 -143.06 65.01 55.67
N SER A 491 -143.36 64.76 54.39
CA SER A 491 -144.51 65.39 53.70
C SER A 491 -145.87 64.99 54.31
N ILE A 492 -146.00 63.74 54.75
CA ILE A 492 -147.20 63.27 55.46
C ILE A 492 -147.35 64.00 56.81
N LEU A 493 -146.26 64.16 57.56
CA LEU A 493 -146.28 64.86 58.84
C LEU A 493 -146.64 66.35 58.70
N ASP A 494 -146.16 67.02 57.66
CA ASP A 494 -146.56 68.40 57.36
C ASP A 494 -148.08 68.48 57.11
N THR A 495 -148.64 67.47 56.44
CA THR A 495 -150.09 67.35 56.24
C THR A 495 -150.83 67.08 57.55
N ILE A 496 -150.32 66.20 58.43
CA ILE A 496 -150.90 65.93 59.75
C ILE A 496 -150.84 67.17 60.65
N ASN A 497 -149.75 67.92 60.61
CA ASN A 497 -149.60 69.18 61.34
C ASN A 497 -150.63 70.21 60.84
N SER A 498 -150.79 70.34 59.52
CA SER A 498 -151.82 71.19 58.92
C SER A 498 -153.24 70.76 59.32
N LEU A 499 -153.53 69.46 59.34
CA LEU A 499 -154.83 68.92 59.75
C LEU A 499 -155.08 69.11 61.25
N SER A 500 -154.05 68.90 62.07
CA SER A 500 -154.11 69.12 63.52
C SER A 500 -154.37 70.61 63.81
N ASP A 501 -153.80 71.52 63.04
CA ASP A 501 -154.06 72.96 63.15
C ASP A 501 -155.48 73.34 62.80
N GLN A 502 -155.97 72.81 61.69
CA GLN A 502 -157.37 72.97 61.29
C GLN A 502 -158.31 72.39 62.34
N THR A 503 -158.00 71.22 62.87
CA THR A 503 -158.82 70.54 63.89
C THR A 503 -158.82 71.31 65.21
N ASN A 504 -157.66 71.84 65.63
CA ASN A 504 -157.53 72.69 66.81
C ASN A 504 -158.35 73.99 66.66
N LEU A 505 -158.38 74.58 65.47
CA LEU A 505 -159.18 75.77 65.14
C LEU A 505 -160.68 75.48 65.11
N LEU A 506 -161.09 74.38 64.45
CA LEU A 506 -162.48 73.94 64.40
C LEU A 506 -163.02 73.63 65.79
N ALA A 507 -162.23 72.91 66.60
CA ALA A 507 -162.54 72.58 67.97
C ALA A 507 -162.63 73.83 68.85
N LEU A 508 -161.74 74.80 68.68
CA LEU A 508 -161.84 76.08 69.38
C LEU A 508 -163.12 76.84 69.01
N ASN A 509 -163.47 76.91 67.73
CA ASN A 509 -164.71 77.55 67.29
C ASN A 509 -165.95 76.84 67.84
N ALA A 510 -165.95 75.50 67.87
CA ALA A 510 -167.03 74.72 68.46
C ALA A 510 -167.13 74.93 69.99
N ALA A 511 -166.01 75.03 70.70
CA ALA A 511 -165.99 75.30 72.14
C ALA A 511 -166.56 76.69 72.47
N ILE A 512 -166.22 77.69 71.65
CA ILE A 512 -166.75 79.06 71.76
C ILE A 512 -168.27 79.06 71.57
N GLU A 513 -168.78 78.41 70.52
CA GLU A 513 -170.22 78.43 70.22
C GLU A 513 -171.04 77.59 71.22
N ALA A 514 -170.44 76.52 71.73
CA ALA A 514 -171.02 75.72 72.80
C ALA A 514 -171.12 76.48 74.13
N ALA A 515 -170.12 77.31 74.47
CA ALA A 515 -170.22 78.23 75.61
C ALA A 515 -171.34 79.27 75.42
N ARG A 516 -171.61 79.67 74.16
CA ARG A 516 -172.62 80.67 73.78
C ARG A 516 -174.05 80.15 73.90
N ALA A 517 -174.29 78.86 73.64
CA ALA A 517 -175.58 78.20 73.84
C ALA A 517 -175.94 77.99 75.33
N GLY A 518 -175.09 78.43 76.25
CA GLY A 518 -175.35 78.40 77.69
C GLY A 518 -175.56 76.97 78.21
N GLU A 519 -176.56 76.79 79.08
CA GLU A 519 -176.87 75.48 79.69
C GLU A 519 -177.14 74.38 78.64
N HIS A 520 -177.67 74.73 77.46
CA HIS A 520 -177.92 73.77 76.39
C HIS A 520 -176.65 73.32 75.65
N GLY A 521 -175.54 74.07 75.75
CA GLY A 521 -174.28 73.81 75.03
C GLY A 521 -173.16 73.16 75.85
N ARG A 522 -173.35 72.97 77.16
CA ARG A 522 -172.31 72.45 78.07
C ARG A 522 -171.69 71.12 77.63
N GLY A 523 -172.51 70.20 77.11
CA GLY A 523 -172.04 68.91 76.60
C GLY A 523 -171.16 69.05 75.36
N PHE A 524 -171.47 69.99 74.46
CA PHE A 524 -170.69 70.26 73.26
C PHE A 524 -169.35 70.95 73.57
N ALA A 525 -169.30 71.83 74.57
CA ALA A 525 -168.09 72.57 74.94
C ALA A 525 -166.99 71.63 75.45
N VAL A 526 -167.37 70.63 76.26
CA VAL A 526 -166.44 69.62 76.78
C VAL A 526 -165.87 68.77 75.66
N VAL A 527 -166.70 68.35 74.70
CA VAL A 527 -166.23 67.58 73.53
C VAL A 527 -165.29 68.42 72.68
N ALA A 528 -165.61 69.69 72.46
CA ALA A 528 -164.78 70.59 71.66
C ALA A 528 -163.42 70.89 72.30
N ASP A 529 -163.34 71.12 73.62
CA ASP A 529 -162.06 71.27 74.33
C ASP A 529 -161.24 69.97 74.31
N GLU A 530 -161.89 68.81 74.36
CA GLU A 530 -161.21 67.51 74.27
C GLU A 530 -160.64 67.28 72.86
N VAL A 531 -161.38 67.63 71.80
CA VAL A 531 -160.89 67.60 70.41
C VAL A 531 -159.72 68.58 70.23
N ARG A 532 -159.77 69.76 70.86
CA ARG A 532 -158.70 70.76 70.82
C ARG A 532 -157.41 70.23 71.47
N LYS A 533 -157.51 69.62 72.65
CA LYS A 533 -156.37 68.96 73.31
C LYS A 533 -155.81 67.82 72.46
N LEU A 534 -156.66 67.00 71.86
CA LEU A 534 -156.21 65.94 70.94
C LEU A 534 -155.43 66.51 69.76
N ALA A 535 -155.92 67.59 69.16
CA ALA A 535 -155.27 68.25 68.04
C ALA A 535 -153.89 68.85 68.42
N GLN A 536 -153.77 69.51 69.57
CA GLN A 536 -152.49 69.99 70.09
C GLN A 536 -151.52 68.83 70.40
N SER A 537 -152.02 67.74 71.00
CA SER A 537 -151.22 66.55 71.28
C SER A 537 -150.75 65.83 70.01
N SER A 538 -151.59 65.82 68.96
CA SER A 538 -151.27 65.30 67.64
C SER A 538 -150.14 66.11 66.99
N ARG A 539 -150.23 67.45 67.01
CA ARG A 539 -149.18 68.35 66.52
C ARG A 539 -147.85 68.16 67.25
N ALA A 540 -147.88 68.15 68.59
CA ALA A 540 -146.67 67.96 69.39
C ALA A 540 -145.99 66.59 69.12
N SER A 541 -146.79 65.56 68.85
CA SER A 541 -146.28 64.23 68.47
C SER A 541 -145.65 64.27 67.06
N SER A 542 -146.31 64.91 66.10
CA SER A 542 -145.80 65.08 64.75
C SER A 542 -144.51 65.89 64.68
N ASP A 543 -144.39 66.98 65.44
CA ASP A 543 -143.15 67.77 65.53
C ASP A 543 -142.00 66.93 66.12
N LYS A 544 -142.29 66.07 67.11
CA LYS A 544 -141.32 65.13 67.65
C LYS A 544 -140.87 64.11 66.59
N ILE A 545 -141.78 63.56 65.80
CA ILE A 545 -141.44 62.63 64.71
C ILE A 545 -140.63 63.37 63.63
N SER A 546 -140.98 64.61 63.28
CA SER A 546 -140.23 65.44 62.32
C SER A 546 -138.77 65.63 62.76
N SER A 547 -138.53 65.90 64.05
CA SER A 547 -137.16 65.99 64.60
C SER A 547 -136.39 64.66 64.49
N LEU A 548 -137.05 63.52 64.72
CA LEU A 548 -136.43 62.20 64.57
C LEU A 548 -136.10 61.88 63.11
N LEU A 549 -136.96 62.28 62.17
CA LEU A 549 -136.73 62.13 60.74
C LEU A 549 -135.58 63.01 60.25
N SER A 550 -135.44 64.25 60.76
CA SER A 550 -134.29 65.10 60.48
C SER A 550 -132.99 64.42 60.91
N ASN A 551 -132.96 63.85 62.12
CA ASN A 551 -131.79 63.11 62.59
C ASN A 551 -131.50 61.86 61.74
N LEU A 552 -132.55 61.15 61.29
CA LEU A 552 -132.42 60.01 60.36
C LEU A 552 -131.87 60.42 58.99
N LYS A 553 -132.28 61.58 58.47
CA LYS A 553 -131.75 62.14 57.22
C LYS A 553 -130.27 62.49 57.36
N ASP A 554 -129.89 63.19 58.43
CA ASP A 554 -128.48 63.54 58.67
C ASP A 554 -127.61 62.28 58.85
N ALA A 555 -128.12 61.27 59.55
CA ALA A 555 -127.46 59.97 59.66
C ALA A 555 -127.30 59.27 58.30
N SER A 556 -128.30 59.34 57.42
CA SER A 556 -128.22 58.78 56.06
C SER A 556 -127.13 59.45 55.21
N VAL A 557 -127.00 60.78 55.29
CA VAL A 557 -125.94 61.54 54.60
C VAL A 557 -124.55 61.08 55.03
N ILE A 558 -124.35 60.85 56.34
CA ILE A 558 -123.09 60.32 56.88
C ILE A 558 -122.81 58.91 56.33
N VAL A 559 -123.82 58.03 56.32
CA VAL A 559 -123.70 56.66 55.78
C VAL A 559 -123.30 56.68 54.30
N VAL A 560 -123.90 57.56 53.48
CA VAL A 560 -123.53 57.70 52.05
C VAL A 560 -122.10 58.20 51.88
N ALA A 561 -121.64 59.14 52.72
CA ALA A 561 -120.25 59.61 52.71
C ALA A 561 -119.26 58.47 53.04
N ASP A 562 -119.55 57.66 54.06
CA ASP A 562 -118.74 56.51 54.43
C ASP A 562 -118.72 55.42 53.35
N ILE A 563 -119.85 55.20 52.67
CA ILE A 563 -119.95 54.30 51.51
C ILE A 563 -119.01 54.75 50.38
N ASN A 564 -119.04 56.03 50.01
CA ASN A 564 -118.16 56.55 48.96
C ASN A 564 -116.67 56.40 49.33
N LYS A 565 -116.33 56.62 50.60
CA LYS A 565 -114.97 56.38 51.11
C LYS A 565 -114.57 54.90 51.04
N ASN A 566 -115.49 53.99 51.35
CA ASN A 566 -115.26 52.55 51.24
C ASN A 566 -115.07 52.10 49.79
N VAL A 567 -115.83 52.64 48.83
CA VAL A 567 -115.64 52.37 47.39
C VAL A 567 -114.24 52.78 46.92
N ALA A 568 -113.76 53.96 47.34
CA ALA A 568 -112.40 54.38 47.04
C ALA A 568 -111.34 53.45 47.65
N SER A 569 -111.57 53.00 48.89
CA SER A 569 -110.68 52.08 49.60
C SER A 569 -110.62 50.68 48.94
N ILE A 570 -111.75 50.18 48.44
CA ILE A 570 -111.82 48.92 47.68
C ILE A 570 -111.06 49.05 46.37
N THR A 571 -111.25 50.14 45.61
CA THR A 571 -110.50 50.39 44.36
C THR A 571 -109.00 50.39 44.59
N ASN A 572 -108.52 51.12 45.60
CA ASN A 572 -107.10 51.13 45.97
C ASN A 572 -106.60 49.73 46.39
N SER A 573 -107.41 48.96 47.13
CA SER A 573 -107.05 47.60 47.53
C SER A 573 -106.95 46.64 46.34
N MET A 574 -107.79 46.81 45.31
CA MET A 574 -107.71 46.04 44.06
C MET A 574 -106.43 46.39 43.27
N GLU A 575 -106.02 47.65 43.22
CA GLU A 575 -104.77 48.08 42.58
C GLU A 575 -103.55 47.44 43.25
N VAL A 576 -103.45 47.55 44.59
CA VAL A 576 -102.37 46.92 45.38
C VAL A 576 -102.35 45.39 45.21
N THR A 577 -103.52 44.75 45.14
CA THR A 577 -103.62 43.30 44.90
C THR A 577 -103.10 42.91 43.50
N ASN A 578 -103.36 43.73 42.48
CA ASN A 578 -102.83 43.50 41.14
C ASN A 578 -101.31 43.70 41.07
N GLU A 579 -100.75 44.68 41.78
CA GLU A 579 -99.31 44.85 41.92
C GLU A 579 -98.66 43.65 42.63
N GLY A 580 -99.30 43.15 43.70
CA GLY A 580 -98.87 41.95 44.42
C GLY A 580 -98.85 40.71 43.52
N ARG A 581 -99.88 40.55 42.67
CA ARG A 581 -99.95 39.49 41.67
C ARG A 581 -98.83 39.60 40.63
N SER A 582 -98.61 40.78 40.04
CA SER A 582 -97.53 40.99 39.07
C SER A 582 -96.15 40.70 39.67
N THR A 583 -95.94 41.04 40.94
CA THR A 583 -94.71 40.73 41.66
C THR A 583 -94.54 39.22 41.82
N ALA A 584 -95.59 38.49 42.19
CA ALA A 584 -95.55 37.04 42.30
C ALA A 584 -95.28 36.35 40.94
N GLU A 585 -95.86 36.85 39.82
CA GLU A 585 -95.55 36.37 38.46
C GLU A 585 -94.07 36.54 38.12
N LYS A 586 -93.47 37.70 38.44
CA LYS A 586 -92.03 37.97 38.22
C LYS A 586 -91.13 37.06 39.08
N VAL A 587 -91.52 36.78 40.33
CA VAL A 587 -90.78 35.85 41.20
C VAL A 587 -90.82 34.43 40.62
N LYS A 588 -91.97 34.01 40.08
CA LYS A 588 -92.13 32.71 39.43
C LYS A 588 -91.22 32.55 38.21
N GLU A 589 -91.18 33.56 37.35
CA GLU A 589 -90.28 33.60 36.18
C GLU A 589 -88.80 33.57 36.60
N ALA A 590 -88.43 34.35 37.62
CA ALA A 590 -87.07 34.38 38.14
C ALA A 590 -86.66 33.01 38.72
N ALA A 591 -87.54 32.32 39.44
CA ALA A 591 -87.31 30.96 39.93
C ALA A 591 -87.08 29.96 38.76
N THR A 592 -87.90 30.03 37.72
CA THR A 592 -87.73 29.16 36.53
C THR A 592 -86.36 29.39 35.86
N ASN A 593 -85.92 30.64 35.74
CA ASN A 593 -84.60 30.96 35.19
C ASN A 593 -83.44 30.44 36.06
N VAL A 594 -83.56 30.56 37.39
CA VAL A 594 -82.56 30.04 38.34
C VAL A 594 -82.49 28.51 38.30
N GLU A 595 -83.62 27.82 38.12
CA GLU A 595 -83.65 26.37 37.88
C GLU A 595 -82.91 25.99 36.59
N GLY A 596 -83.11 26.74 35.51
CA GLY A 596 -82.36 26.55 34.26
C GLY A 596 -80.84 26.68 34.46
N MET A 597 -80.40 27.73 35.16
CA MET A 597 -78.98 27.96 35.47
C MET A 597 -78.39 26.84 36.34
N ALA A 598 -79.13 26.38 37.35
CA ALA A 598 -78.70 25.30 38.23
C ALA A 598 -78.47 23.99 37.45
N ASN A 599 -79.35 23.65 36.51
CA ASN A 599 -79.17 22.47 35.64
C ASN A 599 -77.91 22.59 34.77
N THR A 600 -77.65 23.76 34.17
CA THR A 600 -76.42 24.00 33.39
C THR A 600 -75.16 23.90 34.26
N MET A 601 -75.20 24.40 35.50
CA MET A 601 -74.09 24.32 36.45
C MET A 601 -73.80 22.86 36.85
N SER A 602 -74.84 22.05 37.08
CA SER A 602 -74.68 20.61 37.36
C SER A 602 -74.03 19.88 36.19
N SER A 603 -74.51 20.09 34.97
CA SER A 603 -73.94 19.46 33.76
C SER A 603 -72.49 19.89 33.52
N SER A 604 -72.18 21.17 33.75
CA SER A 604 -70.80 21.68 33.63
C SER A 604 -69.87 21.06 34.66
N ALA A 605 -70.35 20.86 35.89
CA ALA A 605 -69.59 20.22 36.96
C ALA A 605 -69.31 18.74 36.66
N GLU A 606 -70.29 18.01 36.11
CA GLU A 606 -70.11 16.61 35.66
C GLU A 606 -69.08 16.52 34.53
N GLN A 607 -69.16 17.40 33.53
CA GLN A 607 -68.19 17.45 32.44
C GLN A 607 -66.79 17.79 32.96
N GLN A 608 -66.66 18.76 33.86
CA GLN A 608 -65.39 19.12 34.48
C GLN A 608 -64.80 17.95 35.26
N SER A 609 -65.62 17.18 35.99
CA SER A 609 -65.17 15.96 36.69
C SER A 609 -64.67 14.90 35.71
N ALA A 610 -65.35 14.69 34.58
CA ALA A 610 -64.93 13.74 33.57
C ALA A 610 -63.58 14.12 32.94
N THR A 611 -63.42 15.39 32.54
CA THR A 611 -62.13 15.89 32.01
C THR A 611 -61.02 15.80 33.05
N THR A 612 -61.32 16.03 34.33
CA THR A 612 -60.32 15.91 35.41
C THR A 612 -59.80 14.48 35.56
N LEU A 613 -60.65 13.46 35.35
CA LEU A 613 -60.23 12.05 35.34
C LEU A 613 -59.32 11.71 34.14
N GLU A 614 -59.62 12.27 32.96
CA GLU A 614 -58.76 12.10 31.78
C GLU A 614 -57.38 12.73 32.00
N ILE A 615 -57.33 13.97 32.51
CA ILE A 615 -56.06 14.63 32.81
C ILE A 615 -55.28 13.84 33.88
N ALA A 616 -55.95 13.25 34.87
CA ALA A 616 -55.29 12.43 35.88
C ALA A 616 -54.59 11.21 35.25
N GLN A 617 -55.22 10.57 34.27
CA GLN A 617 -54.62 9.45 33.54
C GLN A 617 -53.42 9.91 32.69
N ASP A 618 -53.51 11.07 32.04
CA ASP A 618 -52.39 11.62 31.27
C ASP A 618 -51.19 11.96 32.15
N VAL A 619 -51.42 12.48 33.36
CA VAL A 619 -50.35 12.74 34.35
C VAL A 619 -49.61 11.46 34.74
N VAL A 620 -50.31 10.34 34.91
CA VAL A 620 -49.67 9.04 35.18
C VAL A 620 -48.79 8.61 33.99
N ASN A 621 -49.28 8.75 32.76
CA ASN A 621 -48.51 8.41 31.57
C ASN A 621 -47.24 9.28 31.44
N VAL A 622 -47.32 10.57 31.79
CA VAL A 622 -46.16 11.48 31.81
C VAL A 622 -45.16 11.10 32.90
N GLU A 623 -45.63 10.68 34.08
CA GLU A 623 -44.76 10.19 35.16
C GLU A 623 -43.99 8.93 34.75
N GLU A 624 -44.66 7.99 34.07
CA GLU A 624 -44.02 6.79 33.53
C GLU A 624 -42.97 7.13 32.46
N ALA A 625 -43.27 8.07 31.56
CA ALA A 625 -42.32 8.55 30.56
C ALA A 625 -41.08 9.19 31.21
N ALA A 626 -41.26 10.03 32.23
CA ALA A 626 -40.16 10.63 32.98
C ALA A 626 -39.29 9.58 33.70
N ARG A 627 -39.90 8.52 34.28
CA ARG A 627 -39.10 7.39 34.83
C ARG A 627 -38.30 6.67 33.75
N HIS A 628 -38.88 6.49 32.56
CA HIS A 628 -38.19 5.87 31.45
C HIS A 628 -36.99 6.70 30.98
N GLU A 629 -37.13 8.03 30.92
CA GLU A 629 -36.03 8.96 30.62
C GLU A 629 -34.87 8.84 31.62
N VAL A 630 -35.16 8.72 32.92
CA VAL A 630 -34.13 8.47 33.95
C VAL A 630 -33.32 7.22 33.64
N ASN A 631 -33.98 6.11 33.29
CA ASN A 631 -33.30 4.86 32.97
C ASN A 631 -32.42 4.97 31.70
N ILE A 632 -32.90 5.68 30.66
CA ILE A 632 -32.10 5.94 29.46
C ILE A 632 -30.87 6.77 29.82
N ALA A 633 -31.04 7.82 30.63
CA ALA A 633 -29.94 8.71 30.99
C ALA A 633 -28.85 7.96 31.78
N THR A 634 -29.24 7.08 32.71
CA THR A 634 -28.28 6.25 33.44
C THR A 634 -27.50 5.32 32.51
N HIS A 635 -28.15 4.69 31.53
CA HIS A 635 -27.47 3.82 30.55
C HIS A 635 -26.54 4.60 29.61
N LEU A 636 -26.91 5.81 29.19
CA LEU A 636 -26.04 6.67 28.39
C LEU A 636 -24.80 7.13 29.17
N SER A 637 -24.95 7.40 30.47
CA SER A 637 -23.83 7.73 31.35
C SER A 637 -22.86 6.54 31.50
N GLU A 638 -23.36 5.32 31.71
CA GLU A 638 -22.54 4.10 31.74
C GLU A 638 -21.77 3.89 30.42
N LEU A 639 -22.46 4.00 29.29
CA LEU A 639 -21.87 3.86 27.95
C LEU A 639 -20.78 4.90 27.69
N SER A 640 -21.00 6.15 28.13
CA SER A 640 -19.99 7.20 28.06
C SER A 640 -18.73 6.83 28.85
N GLY A 641 -18.91 6.27 30.06
CA GLY A 641 -17.83 5.74 30.89
C GLY A 641 -17.01 4.65 30.18
N GLU A 642 -17.69 3.66 29.59
CA GLU A 642 -17.03 2.59 28.82
C GLU A 642 -16.28 3.13 27.59
N MET A 643 -16.86 4.09 26.87
CA MET A 643 -16.19 4.74 25.73
C MET A 643 -14.91 5.47 26.18
N LYS A 644 -14.93 6.13 27.34
CA LYS A 644 -13.78 6.83 27.91
C LYS A 644 -12.66 5.84 28.26
N GLU A 645 -12.99 4.70 28.87
CA GLU A 645 -12.01 3.63 29.13
C GLU A 645 -11.41 3.06 27.83
N ASN A 646 -12.24 2.80 26.82
CA ASN A 646 -11.78 2.30 25.53
C ASN A 646 -10.87 3.31 24.82
N ASN A 647 -11.24 4.60 24.85
CA ASN A 647 -10.40 5.67 24.31
C ASN A 647 -9.04 5.75 25.02
N LEU A 648 -8.98 5.58 26.35
CA LEU A 648 -7.72 5.52 27.11
C LEU A 648 -6.87 4.28 26.77
N LEU A 649 -7.51 3.14 26.48
CA LEU A 649 -6.83 1.92 26.04
C LEU A 649 -6.24 2.09 24.63
N LEU A 650 -7.04 2.64 23.70
CA LEU A 650 -6.60 2.94 22.34
C LEU A 650 -5.48 3.99 22.36
N GLN A 651 -5.58 5.03 23.19
CA GLN A 651 -4.53 6.04 23.38
C GLN A 651 -3.22 5.39 23.84
N ARG A 652 -3.26 4.55 24.88
CA ARG A 652 -2.08 3.81 25.35
C ARG A 652 -1.47 2.91 24.26
N THR A 653 -2.31 2.35 23.39
CA THR A 653 -1.86 1.49 22.29
C THR A 653 -1.14 2.31 21.21
N ILE A 654 -1.64 3.50 20.89
CA ILE A 654 -0.99 4.38 19.91
C ILE A 654 0.24 5.11 20.46
N ASP A 655 0.30 5.39 21.77
CA ASP A 655 1.47 6.02 22.42
C ASP A 655 2.73 5.15 22.30
N GLY A 656 2.58 3.84 22.06
CA GLY A 656 3.69 2.93 21.75
C GLY A 656 4.31 3.15 20.37
N PHE A 657 3.70 3.95 19.50
CA PHE A 657 4.20 4.28 18.17
C PHE A 657 4.67 5.73 18.13
N LYS A 658 5.89 5.98 17.65
CA LYS A 658 6.36 7.34 17.37
C LYS A 658 5.93 7.74 15.97
N VAL A 659 5.32 8.91 15.89
CA VAL A 659 4.82 9.51 14.65
C VAL A 659 5.26 10.96 14.69
N ASP A 660 5.74 11.54 13.57
CA ASP A 660 6.10 12.96 13.62
C ASP A 660 4.82 13.77 13.80
N ASN A 661 4.85 14.65 14.79
CA ASN A 661 3.89 15.74 14.92
C ASN A 661 4.06 16.63 13.69
N GLU A 662 3.02 16.77 12.89
CA GLU A 662 2.89 17.95 12.04
C GLU A 662 2.50 19.16 12.88
#